data_AF-A0A7Z7LHS4-F1
#
_entry.id   AF-A0A7Z7LHS4-F1
#
_cell.length_a   1.000
_cell.length_b   1.000
_cell.length_c   1.000
_cell.angle_alpha   90.00
_cell.angle_beta   90.00
_cell.angle_gamma   90.00
#
_symmetry.space_group_name_H-M   'P 1'
#
loop_
_entity.id
_entity.type
_entity.pdbx_description
1 polymer ?
#
loop_
_entity_poly.entity_id
_entity_poly.type
_entity_poly.pdbx_seq_one_letter_code
_entity_poly.pdbx_strand_id
1 'polypeptide(L)'
;MTFRKKTGRILTMIMIVLVVSSVGISLCFITAESARKSLSDKLLNEAKLLEAALNKAHLESLHGTIDDLANPAYLRLKQQLIQVKKIFPQYRFIYLMGIRTDGEVFFFVDSELPGSPDESLPGDPYWEATENDRNVFWQKRSTIVSPIKDSWGTWANAMIPVFDRLSDKVIAALGIDMDIKNWNGIIMEKTLPMVILSVLLLLLSVIGLLLMWWKKALPQERRKGRFARYLDAITVFFISLTITFMAAFSVNESQKSSRNETFESLAISKATFVLQAFRDMRAYELESLSLLFESSESVERYEFETFVHPIISRGDMTIWGWVPAITSAERYEFESKVSTELSGSFEIWETDGQGKHVRAGERDLYYPILYLEPLEDKRELLGFDLGSNAITKAVIEEAVETGYMTASDPTTPFESTSEVKGVLILNPSYKGISDAFHGFTLAFFRPEVFMKLIESISMNDGMTVVGIYLLDDEGRPVFLASTASEHDEIYNSVSELRHYHSDEMNVVMPIFEFGKVFMIVVHPSFDYERLYPLQQGWMTLAIGAIISLFLTVVVGSLNNRSYRLQREVQQRTEDLQTSLDKLTRTMEGSVRALASAVDLRDPYTSGHQRRVTALAVAIAERMNLNSETINGLRLAASVHDVGKIQVPAEILSSPRRLSALEYEMIKMHPGAGHALFEGIEFPWPVAEIIYQHHERLDGSGYPRGLSGDEIILEARIIAVADVVEAMTSHRPYRPAQGLEEALKEIKKNSGKLYDPAVVSALIELIEEGYTF
;
A
#
# COMPACT_ATOMS: atom_id res chain seq x y z
N MET A 1 35.46 -19.59 13.55
CA MET A 1 34.00 -19.88 13.48
C MET A 1 33.10 -18.63 13.67
N THR A 2 33.57 -17.58 14.36
CA THR A 2 32.85 -16.32 14.63
C THR A 2 32.65 -15.41 13.42
N PHE A 3 33.61 -15.34 12.49
CA PHE A 3 33.51 -14.51 11.28
C PHE A 3 32.35 -14.97 10.38
N ARG A 4 32.28 -16.26 10.04
CA ARG A 4 31.24 -16.87 9.17
C ARG A 4 29.80 -16.69 9.70
N LYS A 5 29.60 -16.70 11.02
CA LYS A 5 28.29 -16.41 11.65
C LYS A 5 27.91 -14.93 11.57
N LYS A 6 28.90 -14.02 11.61
CA LYS A 6 28.68 -12.58 11.48
C LYS A 6 28.36 -12.21 10.02
N THR A 7 29.06 -12.80 9.06
CA THR A 7 28.79 -12.63 7.62
C THR A 7 27.40 -13.14 7.23
N GLY A 8 26.98 -14.30 7.75
CA GLY A 8 25.64 -14.83 7.47
C GLY A 8 24.50 -13.94 7.98
N ARG A 9 24.63 -13.35 9.18
CA ARG A 9 23.65 -12.40 9.72
C ARG A 9 23.53 -11.14 8.88
N ILE A 10 24.67 -10.58 8.46
CA ILE A 10 24.72 -9.40 7.60
C ILE A 10 24.03 -9.70 6.26
N LEU A 11 24.30 -10.86 5.65
CA LEU A 11 23.68 -11.26 4.38
C LEU A 11 22.15 -11.40 4.49
N THR A 12 21.63 -12.01 5.57
CA THR A 12 20.18 -12.14 5.78
C THR A 12 19.50 -10.78 5.94
N MET A 13 20.14 -9.85 6.67
CA MET A 13 19.62 -8.49 6.84
C MET A 13 19.60 -7.73 5.53
N ILE A 14 20.68 -7.81 4.75
CA ILE A 14 20.75 -7.20 3.40
C ILE A 14 19.64 -7.75 2.51
N MET A 15 19.43 -9.07 2.50
CA MET A 15 18.39 -9.70 1.68
C MET A 15 16.98 -9.22 2.06
N ILE A 16 16.66 -9.14 3.36
CA ILE A 16 15.33 -8.67 3.80
C ILE A 16 15.13 -7.21 3.47
N VAL A 17 16.14 -6.37 3.68
CA VAL A 17 16.09 -4.96 3.28
C VAL A 17 15.85 -4.84 1.78
N LEU A 18 16.58 -5.58 0.94
CA LEU A 18 16.41 -5.55 -0.51
C LEU A 18 15.00 -5.98 -0.94
N VAL A 19 14.47 -7.07 -0.38
CA VAL A 19 13.13 -7.57 -0.74
C VAL A 19 12.04 -6.61 -0.29
N VAL A 20 12.06 -6.17 0.97
CA VAL A 20 11.03 -5.26 1.51
C VAL A 20 11.09 -3.90 0.82
N SER A 21 12.28 -3.35 0.58
CA SER A 21 12.45 -2.12 -0.18
C SER A 21 12.00 -2.28 -1.63
N SER A 22 12.33 -3.38 -2.31
CA SER A 22 11.89 -3.62 -3.69
C SER A 22 10.36 -3.68 -3.80
N VAL A 23 9.69 -4.38 -2.88
CA VAL A 23 8.22 -4.45 -2.86
C VAL A 23 7.60 -3.09 -2.53
N GLY A 24 8.12 -2.41 -1.52
CA GLY A 24 7.65 -1.07 -1.15
C GLY A 24 7.81 -0.04 -2.26
N ILE A 25 8.97 -0.02 -2.93
CA ILE A 25 9.24 0.85 -4.09
C ILE A 25 8.31 0.52 -5.24
N SER A 26 8.11 -0.77 -5.56
CA SER A 26 7.22 -1.19 -6.64
C SER A 26 5.78 -0.74 -6.39
N LEU A 27 5.29 -0.89 -5.16
CA LEU A 27 3.95 -0.46 -4.81
C LEU A 27 3.81 1.06 -4.84
N CYS A 28 4.78 1.82 -4.32
CA CYS A 28 4.77 3.27 -4.41
C CYS A 28 4.78 3.74 -5.88
N PHE A 29 5.55 3.07 -6.75
CA PHE A 29 5.59 3.36 -8.18
C PHE A 29 4.23 3.09 -8.85
N ILE A 30 3.60 1.95 -8.55
CA ILE A 30 2.25 1.61 -9.06
C ILE A 30 1.22 2.65 -8.61
N THR A 31 1.22 3.04 -7.33
CA THR A 31 0.31 4.06 -6.81
C THR A 31 0.55 5.42 -7.48
N ALA A 32 1.81 5.83 -7.63
CA ALA A 32 2.16 7.09 -8.28
C ALA A 32 1.76 7.11 -9.77
N GLU A 33 1.95 6.00 -10.49
CA GLU A 33 1.56 5.88 -11.90
C GLU A 33 0.05 5.87 -12.08
N SER A 34 -0.69 5.17 -11.20
CA SER A 34 -2.15 5.20 -11.17
C SER A 34 -2.68 6.60 -10.90
N ALA A 35 -2.08 7.31 -9.94
CA ALA A 35 -2.44 8.69 -9.63
C ALA A 35 -2.15 9.64 -10.80
N ARG A 36 -1.00 9.49 -11.46
CA ARG A 36 -0.62 10.27 -12.65
C ARG A 36 -1.59 10.03 -13.80
N LYS A 37 -1.95 8.78 -14.07
CA LYS A 37 -2.90 8.43 -15.13
C LYS A 37 -4.27 9.02 -14.85
N SER A 38 -4.80 8.83 -13.64
CA SER A 38 -6.09 9.41 -13.23
C SER A 38 -6.11 10.94 -13.35
N LEU A 39 -5.04 11.62 -12.92
CA LEU A 39 -4.93 13.08 -13.05
C LEU A 39 -4.83 13.52 -14.52
N SER A 40 -4.17 12.72 -15.37
CA SER A 40 -4.08 12.97 -16.81
C SER A 40 -5.44 12.83 -17.50
N ASP A 41 -6.16 11.75 -17.20
CA ASP A 41 -7.49 11.51 -17.75
C ASP A 41 -8.46 12.62 -17.31
N LYS A 42 -8.39 13.06 -16.05
CA LYS A 42 -9.19 14.18 -15.51
C LYS A 42 -8.89 15.50 -16.23
N LEU A 43 -7.62 15.90 -16.33
CA LEU A 43 -7.23 17.14 -17.01
C LEU A 43 -7.67 17.12 -18.50
N LEU A 44 -7.54 15.96 -19.15
CA LEU A 44 -7.97 15.77 -20.54
C LEU A 44 -9.49 15.90 -20.69
N ASN A 45 -10.28 15.34 -19.78
CA ASN A 45 -11.73 15.44 -19.80
C ASN A 45 -12.19 16.88 -19.53
N GLU A 46 -11.58 17.58 -18.57
CA GLU A 46 -11.85 18.98 -18.29
C GLU A 46 -11.55 19.87 -19.52
N ALA A 47 -10.43 19.62 -20.20
CA ALA A 47 -10.11 20.32 -21.45
C ALA A 47 -11.11 20.03 -22.57
N LYS A 48 -11.62 18.79 -22.70
CA LYS A 48 -12.68 18.46 -23.67
C LYS A 48 -14.01 19.14 -23.33
N LEU A 49 -14.37 19.23 -22.05
CA LEU A 49 -15.58 19.95 -21.62
C LEU A 49 -15.47 21.44 -21.95
N LEU A 50 -14.30 22.04 -21.74
CA LEU A 50 -14.05 23.43 -22.10
C LEU A 50 -14.04 23.64 -23.63
N GLU A 51 -13.46 22.73 -24.42
CA GLU A 51 -13.58 22.79 -25.89
C GLU A 51 -15.04 22.70 -26.34
N ALA A 52 -15.79 21.78 -25.75
CA ALA A 52 -17.21 21.63 -26.03
C ALA A 52 -18.02 22.87 -25.62
N ALA A 53 -17.54 23.68 -24.67
CA ALA A 53 -18.17 24.93 -24.27
C ALA A 53 -18.00 26.07 -25.28
N LEU A 54 -16.96 26.03 -26.13
CA LEU A 54 -16.63 27.11 -27.04
C LEU A 54 -17.73 27.33 -28.09
N ASN A 55 -17.99 28.60 -28.42
CA ASN A 55 -18.80 28.97 -29.57
C ASN A 55 -17.95 28.92 -30.84
N LYS A 56 -18.07 27.81 -31.58
CA LYS A 56 -17.28 27.54 -32.79
C LYS A 56 -17.55 28.51 -33.93
N ALA A 57 -18.77 29.03 -34.06
CA ALA A 57 -19.11 30.00 -35.09
C ALA A 57 -18.35 31.33 -34.89
N HIS A 58 -18.15 31.74 -33.63
CA HIS A 58 -17.38 32.94 -33.32
C HIS A 58 -15.89 32.75 -33.62
N LEU A 59 -15.35 31.54 -33.41
CA LEU A 59 -13.95 31.23 -33.72
C LEU A 59 -13.65 31.33 -35.22
N GLU A 60 -14.61 30.96 -36.08
CA GLU A 60 -14.47 31.07 -37.54
C GLU A 60 -14.35 32.54 -38.01
N SER A 61 -14.85 33.50 -37.22
CA SER A 61 -14.71 34.94 -37.51
C SER A 61 -13.35 35.53 -37.15
N LEU A 62 -12.49 34.77 -36.46
CA LEU A 62 -11.17 35.23 -36.01
C LEU A 62 -10.11 34.95 -37.08
N HIS A 63 -9.21 35.91 -37.29
CA HIS A 63 -8.17 35.82 -38.31
C HIS A 63 -6.84 35.30 -37.77
N GLY A 64 -6.64 35.34 -36.45
CA GLY A 64 -5.36 35.04 -35.82
C GLY A 64 -4.34 36.15 -36.04
N THR A 65 -4.79 37.40 -35.97
CA THR A 65 -3.95 38.59 -36.20
C THR A 65 -4.34 39.70 -35.25
N ILE A 66 -3.47 40.70 -35.09
CA ILE A 66 -3.67 41.82 -34.16
C ILE A 66 -4.99 42.59 -34.41
N ASP A 67 -5.52 42.55 -35.63
CA ASP A 67 -6.80 43.17 -35.98
C ASP A 67 -7.98 42.56 -35.19
N ASP A 68 -7.85 41.32 -34.71
CA ASP A 68 -8.87 40.67 -33.87
C ASP A 68 -9.05 41.37 -32.52
N LEU A 69 -8.13 42.23 -32.07
CA LEU A 69 -8.32 43.05 -30.86
C LEU A 69 -9.54 43.99 -30.95
N ALA A 70 -9.96 44.36 -32.17
CA ALA A 70 -11.16 45.14 -32.41
C ALA A 70 -12.40 44.26 -32.69
N ASN A 71 -12.24 42.94 -32.79
CA ASN A 71 -13.33 42.01 -33.09
C ASN A 71 -14.15 41.72 -31.82
N PRO A 72 -15.47 41.99 -31.79
CA PRO A 72 -16.29 41.73 -30.61
C PRO A 72 -16.32 40.25 -30.19
N ALA A 73 -16.17 39.31 -31.14
CA ALA A 73 -16.09 37.88 -30.84
C ALA A 73 -14.83 37.53 -30.04
N TYR A 74 -13.70 38.15 -30.37
CA TYR A 74 -12.45 37.98 -29.66
C TYR A 74 -12.56 38.53 -28.23
N LEU A 75 -13.09 39.74 -28.06
CA LEU A 75 -13.23 40.39 -26.76
C LEU A 75 -14.10 39.57 -25.80
N ARG A 76 -15.24 39.05 -26.30
CA ARG A 76 -16.12 38.16 -25.52
C ARG A 76 -15.40 36.89 -25.10
N LEU A 77 -14.73 36.22 -26.04
CA LEU A 77 -14.02 34.98 -25.76
C LEU A 77 -12.88 35.19 -24.74
N LYS A 78 -12.08 36.26 -24.90
CA LYS A 78 -11.02 36.65 -23.96
C LYS A 78 -11.60 36.82 -22.54
N GLN A 79 -12.69 37.57 -22.40
CA GLN A 79 -13.32 37.79 -21.10
C GLN A 79 -13.88 36.51 -20.48
N GLN A 80 -14.52 35.64 -21.28
CA GLN A 80 -15.04 34.36 -20.82
C GLN A 80 -13.92 33.41 -20.34
N LEU A 81 -12.79 33.36 -21.05
CA LEU A 81 -11.61 32.58 -20.64
C LEU A 81 -11.00 33.11 -19.33
N ILE A 82 -10.89 34.44 -19.17
CA ILE A 82 -10.46 35.07 -17.92
C ILE A 82 -11.38 34.69 -16.76
N GLN A 83 -12.70 34.72 -16.96
CA GLN A 83 -13.69 34.35 -15.94
C GLN A 83 -13.57 32.87 -15.55
N VAL A 84 -13.45 31.96 -16.52
CA VAL A 84 -13.28 30.53 -16.26
C VAL A 84 -12.00 30.25 -15.47
N LYS A 85 -10.88 30.88 -15.82
CA LYS A 85 -9.62 30.72 -15.09
C LYS A 85 -9.74 31.09 -13.60
N LYS A 86 -10.56 32.08 -13.25
CA LYS A 86 -10.81 32.46 -11.85
C LYS A 86 -11.52 31.34 -11.06
N ILE A 87 -12.36 30.54 -11.71
CA ILE A 87 -13.07 29.41 -11.10
C ILE A 87 -12.16 28.18 -10.95
N PHE A 88 -11.20 28.00 -11.86
CA PHE A 88 -10.26 26.89 -11.84
C PHE A 88 -8.82 27.35 -11.53
N PRO A 89 -8.53 27.77 -10.28
CA PRO A 89 -7.23 28.32 -9.91
C PRO A 89 -6.07 27.31 -10.03
N GLN A 90 -6.36 26.02 -10.18
CA GLN A 90 -5.36 25.00 -10.46
C GLN A 90 -4.69 25.18 -11.83
N TYR A 91 -5.35 25.83 -12.79
CA TYR A 91 -4.80 26.10 -14.12
C TYR A 91 -4.10 27.46 -14.13
N ARG A 92 -2.86 27.47 -14.64
CA ARG A 92 -2.09 28.71 -14.81
C ARG A 92 -2.50 29.42 -16.10
N PHE A 93 -2.66 28.68 -17.19
CA PHE A 93 -3.05 29.23 -18.49
C PHE A 93 -4.12 28.37 -19.15
N ILE A 94 -5.04 29.06 -19.80
CA ILE A 94 -6.01 28.52 -20.75
C ILE A 94 -5.86 29.38 -22.02
N TYR A 95 -5.69 28.77 -23.18
CA TYR A 95 -5.46 29.48 -24.43
C TYR A 95 -5.93 28.69 -25.64
N LEU A 96 -6.13 29.39 -26.75
CA LEU A 96 -6.35 28.82 -28.07
C LEU A 96 -5.17 29.17 -28.96
N MET A 97 -4.67 28.17 -29.69
CA MET A 97 -3.62 28.32 -30.69
C MET A 97 -4.15 27.99 -32.08
N GLY A 98 -3.56 28.61 -33.10
CA GLY A 98 -3.73 28.25 -34.50
C GLY A 98 -2.42 27.77 -35.10
N ILE A 99 -2.51 27.23 -36.32
CA ILE A 99 -1.33 26.86 -37.12
C ILE A 99 -1.42 27.50 -38.51
N ARG A 100 -0.34 28.17 -38.93
CA ARG A 100 -0.19 28.74 -40.26
C ARG A 100 0.15 27.65 -41.29
N THR A 101 0.03 27.98 -42.58
CA THR A 101 0.31 27.05 -43.68
C THR A 101 1.77 26.60 -43.77
N ASP A 102 2.70 27.37 -43.21
CA ASP A 102 4.13 27.05 -43.10
C ASP A 102 4.47 26.21 -41.86
N GLY A 103 3.48 25.91 -41.00
CA GLY A 103 3.64 25.13 -39.78
C GLY A 103 3.97 25.94 -38.53
N GLU A 104 4.01 27.28 -38.62
CA GLU A 104 4.14 28.16 -37.45
C GLU A 104 2.89 28.10 -36.58
N VAL A 105 3.06 27.84 -35.28
CA VAL A 105 1.99 27.87 -34.29
C VAL A 105 1.91 29.28 -33.71
N PHE A 106 0.71 29.82 -33.56
CA PHE A 106 0.46 31.16 -33.02
C PHE A 106 -0.69 31.16 -32.02
N PHE A 107 -0.76 32.19 -31.18
CA PHE A 107 -1.85 32.35 -30.22
C PHE A 107 -3.06 33.06 -30.84
N PHE A 108 -4.26 32.49 -30.68
CA PHE A 108 -5.53 33.18 -30.97
C PHE A 108 -5.92 34.08 -29.82
N VAL A 109 -6.01 33.50 -28.62
CA VAL A 109 -6.48 34.16 -27.39
C VAL A 109 -5.96 33.38 -26.19
N ASP A 110 -5.71 34.06 -25.08
CA ASP A 110 -5.39 33.43 -23.80
C ASP A 110 -6.36 33.90 -22.68
N SER A 111 -6.09 33.47 -21.45
CA SER A 111 -6.86 33.81 -20.25
C SER A 111 -6.12 34.81 -19.35
N GLU A 112 -5.04 35.43 -19.84
CA GLU A 112 -4.35 36.48 -19.10
C GLU A 112 -5.09 37.81 -19.19
N LEU A 113 -4.91 38.65 -18.17
CA LEU A 113 -5.51 39.98 -18.17
C LEU A 113 -4.82 40.84 -19.25
N PRO A 114 -5.59 41.67 -19.98
CA PRO A 114 -5.02 42.63 -20.91
C PRO A 114 -3.96 43.52 -20.27
N GLY A 115 -2.79 43.61 -20.90
CA GLY A 115 -1.62 44.35 -20.44
C GLY A 115 -0.77 43.63 -19.39
N SER A 116 -1.07 42.37 -19.04
CA SER A 116 -0.23 41.60 -18.12
C SER A 116 1.08 41.17 -18.80
N PRO A 117 2.18 40.96 -18.04
CA PRO A 117 3.46 40.54 -18.61
C PRO A 117 3.43 39.19 -19.35
N ASP A 118 2.46 38.34 -19.01
CA ASP A 118 2.32 36.99 -19.55
C ASP A 118 1.25 36.93 -20.67
N GLU A 119 0.65 38.06 -21.05
CA GLU A 119 -0.33 38.12 -22.14
C GLU A 119 0.32 37.83 -23.49
N SER A 120 -0.32 36.93 -24.24
CA SER A 120 -0.08 36.66 -25.66
C SER A 120 -1.16 37.32 -26.50
N LEU A 121 -0.75 38.11 -27.49
CA LEU A 121 -1.65 38.81 -28.39
C LEU A 121 -2.06 37.93 -29.58
N PRO A 122 -3.20 38.23 -30.23
CA PRO A 122 -3.64 37.50 -31.41
C PRO A 122 -2.60 37.53 -32.53
N GLY A 123 -2.17 36.35 -32.96
CA GLY A 123 -1.17 36.16 -34.00
C GLY A 123 0.28 36.10 -33.50
N ASP A 124 0.52 36.27 -32.20
CA ASP A 124 1.87 36.13 -31.63
C ASP A 124 2.39 34.71 -31.87
N PRO A 125 3.62 34.56 -32.39
CA PRO A 125 4.18 33.25 -32.69
C PRO A 125 4.60 32.53 -31.40
N TYR A 126 4.21 31.26 -31.27
CA TYR A 126 4.73 30.39 -30.21
C TYR A 126 6.05 29.75 -30.66
N TRP A 127 7.15 30.46 -30.41
CA TRP A 127 8.49 30.09 -30.86
C TRP A 127 9.06 28.82 -30.19
N GLU A 128 8.49 28.39 -29.05
CA GLU A 128 8.87 27.15 -28.36
C GLU A 128 7.99 25.94 -28.74
N ALA A 129 7.08 26.10 -29.71
CA ALA A 129 6.18 25.04 -30.13
C ALA A 129 6.94 23.73 -30.46
N THR A 130 6.62 22.68 -29.72
CA THR A 130 7.14 21.33 -29.85
C THR A 130 6.46 20.58 -31.00
N GLU A 131 6.96 19.39 -31.32
CA GLU A 131 6.29 18.49 -32.28
C GLU A 131 4.93 18.02 -31.76
N ASN A 132 4.73 17.94 -30.44
CA ASN A 132 3.45 17.56 -29.85
C ASN A 132 2.38 18.64 -30.10
N ASP A 133 2.74 19.93 -29.99
CA ASP A 133 1.84 21.05 -30.31
C ASP A 133 1.37 21.01 -31.76
N ARG A 134 2.29 20.72 -32.68
CA ARG A 134 1.96 20.56 -34.11
C ARG A 134 1.15 19.30 -34.40
N ASN A 135 1.41 18.20 -33.69
CA ASN A 135 0.71 16.93 -33.86
C ASN A 135 -0.78 17.02 -33.53
N VAL A 136 -1.21 17.91 -32.64
CA VAL A 136 -2.65 18.12 -32.36
C VAL A 136 -3.40 18.54 -33.62
N PHE A 137 -2.83 19.46 -34.40
CA PHE A 137 -3.40 19.92 -35.66
C PHE A 137 -3.33 18.87 -36.78
N TRP A 138 -2.20 18.17 -36.91
CA TRP A 138 -1.98 17.22 -38.00
C TRP A 138 -2.62 15.85 -37.77
N GLN A 139 -2.51 15.31 -36.56
CA GLN A 139 -3.05 14.00 -36.21
C GLN A 139 -4.51 14.07 -35.74
N LYS A 140 -5.02 15.28 -35.46
CA LYS A 140 -6.39 15.53 -34.98
C LYS A 140 -6.69 14.76 -33.69
N ARG A 141 -5.69 14.62 -32.82
CA ARG A 141 -5.79 13.88 -31.56
C ARG A 141 -5.44 14.79 -30.40
N SER A 142 -6.19 14.66 -29.33
CA SER A 142 -5.87 15.28 -28.05
C SER A 142 -4.56 14.72 -27.50
N THR A 143 -3.74 15.58 -26.91
CA THR A 143 -2.46 15.20 -26.30
C THR A 143 -2.40 15.66 -24.86
N ILE A 144 -1.75 14.87 -24.02
CA ILE A 144 -1.34 15.28 -22.68
C ILE A 144 0.14 15.01 -22.50
N VAL A 145 0.88 16.02 -22.08
CA VAL A 145 2.33 15.94 -21.95
C VAL A 145 2.74 16.53 -20.60
N SER A 146 3.51 15.77 -19.84
CA SER A 146 4.02 16.20 -18.53
C SER A 146 5.36 15.51 -18.24
N PRO A 147 6.40 16.25 -17.83
CA PRO A 147 6.49 17.71 -17.77
C PRO A 147 6.87 18.33 -19.14
N ILE A 148 6.32 19.50 -19.45
CA ILE A 148 6.82 20.42 -20.49
C ILE A 148 7.47 21.62 -19.82
N LYS A 149 8.51 22.20 -20.44
CA LYS A 149 9.17 23.40 -19.96
C LYS A 149 9.30 24.41 -21.09
N ASP A 150 8.95 25.66 -20.79
CA ASP A 150 9.06 26.82 -21.68
C ASP A 150 9.55 28.06 -20.92
N SER A 151 9.48 29.23 -21.54
CA SER A 151 9.84 30.52 -20.94
C SER A 151 8.94 30.97 -19.79
N TRP A 152 7.68 30.53 -19.76
CA TRP A 152 6.74 30.88 -18.70
C TRP A 152 6.85 29.96 -17.48
N GLY A 153 7.33 28.72 -17.65
CA GLY A 153 7.48 27.80 -16.52
C GLY A 153 7.62 26.32 -16.86
N THR A 154 7.02 25.47 -16.03
CA THR A 154 7.04 24.01 -16.21
C THR A 154 5.68 23.45 -15.90
N TRP A 155 5.11 22.74 -16.86
CA TRP A 155 3.68 22.48 -16.95
C TRP A 155 3.39 20.99 -17.12
N ALA A 156 2.21 20.59 -16.66
CA ALA A 156 1.45 19.52 -17.29
C ALA A 156 0.47 20.19 -18.26
N ASN A 157 0.63 19.90 -19.54
CA ASN A 157 -0.13 20.51 -20.63
C ASN A 157 -1.12 19.50 -21.21
N ALA A 158 -2.37 19.92 -21.36
CA ALA A 158 -3.37 19.22 -22.15
C ALA A 158 -3.77 20.08 -23.35
N MET A 159 -3.75 19.50 -24.55
CA MET A 159 -4.21 20.16 -25.77
C MET A 159 -5.28 19.35 -26.49
N ILE A 160 -6.34 20.03 -26.89
CA ILE A 160 -7.50 19.46 -27.57
C ILE A 160 -7.68 20.14 -28.93
N PRO A 161 -7.80 19.39 -30.04
CA PRO A 161 -8.14 19.98 -31.33
C PRO A 161 -9.59 20.49 -31.31
N VAL A 162 -9.77 21.73 -31.74
CA VAL A 162 -11.08 22.35 -31.96
C VAL A 162 -11.44 22.16 -33.43
N PHE A 163 -12.50 21.39 -33.67
CA PHE A 163 -12.98 21.10 -35.03
C PHE A 163 -13.97 22.14 -35.52
N ASP A 164 -13.89 22.43 -36.81
CA ASP A 164 -14.88 23.17 -37.58
C ASP A 164 -16.29 22.54 -37.47
N ARG A 165 -17.35 23.34 -37.60
CA ARG A 165 -18.74 22.82 -37.47
C ARG A 165 -19.15 21.89 -38.62
N LEU A 166 -18.66 22.16 -39.83
CA LEU A 166 -19.14 21.52 -41.06
C LEU A 166 -18.09 20.62 -41.71
N SER A 167 -16.83 20.70 -41.28
CA SER A 167 -15.72 19.92 -41.80
C SER A 167 -14.90 19.25 -40.70
N ASP A 168 -14.14 18.22 -41.08
CA ASP A 168 -13.18 17.56 -40.18
C ASP A 168 -11.86 18.38 -40.07
N LYS A 169 -11.90 19.70 -40.29
CA LYS A 169 -10.73 20.57 -40.21
C LYS A 169 -10.54 21.05 -38.78
N VAL A 170 -9.30 21.01 -38.29
CA VAL A 170 -8.93 21.62 -37.01
C VAL A 170 -8.75 23.13 -37.24
N ILE A 171 -9.57 23.95 -36.59
CA ILE A 171 -9.55 25.42 -36.72
C ILE A 171 -8.71 26.08 -35.63
N ALA A 172 -8.59 25.44 -34.47
CA ALA A 172 -7.74 25.85 -33.37
C ALA A 172 -7.35 24.64 -32.50
N ALA A 173 -6.42 24.83 -31.56
CA ALA A 173 -6.15 23.89 -30.49
C ALA A 173 -6.33 24.61 -29.15
N LEU A 174 -7.18 24.06 -28.27
CA LEU A 174 -7.36 24.53 -26.90
C LEU A 174 -6.29 23.92 -26.01
N GLY A 175 -5.46 24.73 -25.37
CA GLY A 175 -4.47 24.33 -24.39
C GLY A 175 -4.86 24.72 -22.98
N ILE A 176 -4.57 23.84 -22.02
CA ILE A 176 -4.66 24.09 -20.58
C ILE A 176 -3.34 23.69 -19.93
N ASP A 177 -2.73 24.61 -19.19
CA ASP A 177 -1.49 24.40 -18.45
C ASP A 177 -1.71 24.40 -16.94
N MET A 178 -1.21 23.36 -16.29
CA MET A 178 -1.16 23.21 -14.84
C MET A 178 0.29 23.26 -14.35
N ASP A 179 0.58 24.06 -13.31
CA ASP A 179 1.92 24.11 -12.71
C ASP A 179 2.37 22.72 -12.24
N ILE A 180 3.58 22.32 -12.63
CA ILE A 180 4.14 21.01 -12.30
C ILE A 180 4.26 20.77 -10.78
N LYS A 181 4.34 21.83 -9.96
CA LYS A 181 4.32 21.75 -8.50
C LYS A 181 2.95 21.30 -8.00
N ASN A 182 1.87 21.87 -8.55
CA ASN A 182 0.51 21.46 -8.21
C ASN A 182 0.27 20.02 -8.67
N TRP A 183 0.67 19.69 -9.90
CA TRP A 183 0.58 18.34 -10.46
C TRP A 183 1.30 17.30 -9.58
N ASN A 184 2.57 17.55 -9.23
CA ASN A 184 3.34 16.66 -8.37
C ASN A 184 2.84 16.65 -6.93
N GLY A 185 2.27 17.75 -6.44
CA GLY A 185 1.65 17.84 -5.12
C GLY A 185 0.50 16.85 -4.97
N ILE A 186 -0.42 16.82 -5.95
CA ILE A 186 -1.56 15.90 -5.98
C ILE A 186 -1.08 14.43 -6.07
N ILE A 187 -0.09 14.13 -6.92
CA ILE A 187 0.48 12.78 -7.01
C ILE A 187 1.15 12.38 -5.69
N MET A 188 1.87 13.30 -5.05
CA MET A 188 2.54 13.06 -3.79
C MET A 188 1.54 12.80 -2.67
N GLU A 189 0.46 13.57 -2.58
CA GLU A 189 -0.60 13.38 -1.59
C GLU A 189 -1.20 11.97 -1.65
N LYS A 190 -1.50 11.47 -2.85
CA LYS A 190 -2.00 10.10 -3.05
C LYS A 190 -0.96 9.01 -2.77
N THR A 191 0.33 9.31 -2.96
CA THR A 191 1.42 8.33 -2.82
C THR A 191 2.03 8.29 -1.40
N LEU A 192 1.97 9.40 -0.66
CA LEU A 192 2.63 9.58 0.63
C LEU A 192 2.23 8.53 1.70
N PRO A 193 0.93 8.16 1.87
CA PRO A 193 0.57 7.12 2.83
C PRO A 193 1.26 5.78 2.52
N MET A 194 1.41 5.44 1.23
CA MET A 194 2.06 4.20 0.81
C MET A 194 3.57 4.22 1.05
N VAL A 195 4.22 5.38 0.89
CA VAL A 195 5.62 5.58 1.27
C VAL A 195 5.82 5.39 2.78
N ILE A 196 4.96 6.02 3.60
CA ILE A 196 5.02 5.90 5.07
C ILE A 196 4.87 4.44 5.50
N LEU A 197 3.87 3.73 4.96
CA LEU A 197 3.64 2.32 5.28
C LEU A 197 4.79 1.42 4.81
N SER A 198 5.40 1.70 3.65
CA SER A 198 6.56 0.96 3.14
C SER A 198 7.80 1.15 4.02
N VAL A 199 8.06 2.39 4.47
CA VAL A 199 9.13 2.69 5.43
C VAL A 199 8.87 2.03 6.78
N LEU A 200 7.63 2.07 7.27
CA LEU A 200 7.22 1.41 8.51
C LEU A 200 7.44 -0.11 8.42
N LEU A 201 7.05 -0.75 7.31
CA LEU A 201 7.25 -2.16 7.06
C LEU A 201 8.74 -2.54 7.08
N LEU A 202 9.59 -1.71 6.47
CA LEU A 202 11.04 -1.89 6.49
C LEU A 202 11.61 -1.78 7.91
N LEU A 203 11.22 -0.75 8.65
CA LEU A 203 11.66 -0.54 10.03
C LEU A 203 11.26 -1.71 10.93
N LEU A 204 9.99 -2.15 10.87
CA LEU A 204 9.49 -3.28 11.63
C LEU A 204 10.22 -4.58 11.28
N SER A 205 10.56 -4.79 10.01
CA SER A 205 11.32 -5.95 9.55
C SER A 205 12.76 -5.95 10.10
N VAL A 206 13.45 -4.80 10.05
CA VAL A 206 14.81 -4.65 10.59
C VAL A 206 14.83 -4.78 12.11
N ILE A 207 13.91 -4.11 12.81
CA ILE A 207 13.75 -4.21 14.27
C ILE A 207 13.46 -5.65 14.66
N GLY A 208 12.58 -6.34 13.92
CA GLY A 208 12.27 -7.74 14.16
C GLY A 208 13.49 -8.66 14.07
N LEU A 209 14.34 -8.47 13.07
CA LEU A 209 15.60 -9.21 12.94
C LEU A 209 16.57 -8.93 14.09
N LEU A 210 16.75 -7.66 14.46
CA LEU A 210 17.61 -7.26 15.56
C LEU A 210 17.12 -7.87 16.89
N LEU A 211 15.81 -7.86 17.13
CA LEU A 211 15.17 -8.50 18.27
C LEU A 211 15.39 -10.01 18.28
N MET A 212 15.28 -10.68 17.12
CA MET A 212 15.59 -12.12 17.01
C MET A 212 17.07 -12.42 17.29
N TRP A 213 17.99 -11.59 16.81
CA TRP A 213 19.42 -11.75 17.09
C TRP A 213 19.75 -11.50 18.56
N TRP A 214 19.15 -10.47 19.15
CA TRP A 214 19.24 -10.17 20.57
C TRP A 214 18.71 -11.33 21.42
N LYS A 215 17.54 -11.88 21.08
CA LYS A 215 16.99 -13.10 21.69
C LYS A 215 17.96 -14.28 21.60
N LYS A 216 18.62 -14.47 20.45
CA LYS A 216 19.67 -15.49 20.26
C LYS A 216 20.99 -15.16 20.99
N ALA A 217 21.19 -13.96 21.50
CA ALA A 217 22.35 -13.62 22.32
C ALA A 217 22.08 -13.78 23.83
N LEU A 218 20.81 -13.80 24.26
CA LEU A 218 20.44 -13.95 25.65
C LEU A 218 20.87 -15.32 26.24
N PRO A 219 21.30 -15.35 27.52
CA PRO A 219 21.51 -16.59 28.28
C PRO A 219 20.25 -17.44 28.33
N GLN A 220 20.44 -18.76 28.42
CA GLN A 220 19.35 -19.74 28.33
C GLN A 220 18.24 -19.50 29.37
N GLU A 221 18.57 -18.96 30.55
CA GLU A 221 17.59 -18.62 31.60
C GLU A 221 16.71 -17.41 31.25
N ARG A 222 17.29 -16.33 30.70
CA ARG A 222 16.52 -15.14 30.29
C ARG A 222 15.66 -15.40 29.06
N ARG A 223 16.03 -16.36 28.21
CA ARG A 223 15.17 -16.84 27.10
C ARG A 223 13.89 -17.51 27.58
N LYS A 224 13.80 -17.96 28.84
CA LYS A 224 12.61 -18.63 29.39
C LYS A 224 11.47 -17.66 29.72
N GLY A 225 11.74 -16.35 29.77
CA GLY A 225 10.77 -15.31 30.07
C GLY A 225 9.60 -15.27 29.08
N ARG A 226 8.38 -14.93 29.55
CA ARG A 226 7.17 -14.89 28.70
C ARG A 226 7.35 -13.97 27.49
N PHE A 227 7.99 -12.82 27.67
CA PHE A 227 8.23 -11.85 26.60
C PHE A 227 9.14 -12.41 25.49
N ALA A 228 10.29 -12.98 25.85
CA ALA A 228 11.22 -13.59 24.89
C ALA A 228 10.58 -14.76 24.11
N ARG A 229 9.62 -15.47 24.72
CA ARG A 229 8.90 -16.58 24.08
C ARG A 229 8.00 -16.11 22.93
N TYR A 230 7.28 -15.01 23.11
CA TYR A 230 6.30 -14.50 22.14
C TYR A 230 6.84 -13.38 21.23
N LEU A 231 8.10 -12.96 21.40
CA LEU A 231 8.75 -11.91 20.61
C LEU A 231 8.58 -12.09 19.09
N ASP A 232 8.74 -13.31 18.59
CA ASP A 232 8.62 -13.60 17.14
C ASP A 232 7.15 -13.50 16.68
N ALA A 233 6.20 -13.85 17.53
CA ALA A 233 4.77 -13.70 17.23
C ALA A 233 4.37 -12.21 17.22
N ILE A 234 4.88 -11.42 18.17
CA ILE A 234 4.65 -9.97 18.23
C ILE A 234 5.21 -9.27 16.99
N THR A 235 6.41 -9.65 16.54
CA THR A 235 7.01 -9.07 15.33
C THR A 235 6.24 -9.46 14.08
N VAL A 236 5.80 -10.71 13.96
CA VAL A 236 4.91 -11.14 12.87
C VAL A 236 3.59 -10.36 12.88
N PHE A 237 2.98 -10.13 14.05
CA PHE A 237 1.75 -9.36 14.19
C PHE A 237 1.88 -7.95 13.60
N PHE A 238 2.92 -7.19 13.98
CA PHE A 238 3.10 -5.83 13.48
C PHE A 238 3.40 -5.81 11.98
N ILE A 239 4.24 -6.71 11.48
CA ILE A 239 4.54 -6.81 10.04
C ILE A 239 3.28 -7.15 9.24
N SER A 240 2.51 -8.15 9.67
CA SER A 240 1.28 -8.56 8.96
C SER A 240 0.18 -7.50 9.04
N LEU A 241 0.11 -6.77 10.16
CA LEU A 241 -0.83 -5.67 10.32
C LEU A 241 -0.47 -4.50 9.40
N THR A 242 0.82 -4.15 9.25
CA THR A 242 1.25 -3.13 8.29
C THR A 242 0.94 -3.54 6.84
N ILE A 243 1.18 -4.80 6.47
CA ILE A 243 0.80 -5.32 5.14
C ILE A 243 -0.73 -5.23 4.95
N THR A 244 -1.51 -5.57 5.98
CA THR A 244 -2.97 -5.41 5.95
C THR A 244 -3.37 -3.96 5.71
N PHE A 245 -2.77 -2.99 6.41
CA PHE A 245 -3.03 -1.57 6.20
C PHE A 245 -2.68 -1.12 4.78
N MET A 246 -1.55 -1.58 4.24
CA MET A 246 -1.15 -1.31 2.86
C MET A 246 -2.18 -1.83 1.85
N ALA A 247 -2.64 -3.07 2.03
CA ALA A 247 -3.65 -3.67 1.16
C ALA A 247 -5.00 -2.94 1.28
N ALA A 248 -5.45 -2.65 2.50
CA ALA A 248 -6.70 -1.92 2.74
C ALA A 248 -6.67 -0.52 2.14
N PHE A 249 -5.55 0.20 2.27
CA PHE A 249 -5.34 1.51 1.64
C PHE A 249 -5.39 1.40 0.11
N SER A 250 -4.66 0.46 -0.48
CA SER A 250 -4.64 0.27 -1.94
C SER A 250 -6.02 -0.07 -2.51
N VAL A 251 -6.79 -0.92 -1.83
CA VAL A 251 -8.16 -1.28 -2.24
C VAL A 251 -9.09 -0.07 -2.09
N ASN A 252 -8.97 0.68 -1.00
CA ASN A 252 -9.77 1.88 -0.76
C ASN A 252 -9.54 2.95 -1.82
N GLU A 253 -8.29 3.22 -2.18
CA GLU A 253 -7.94 4.18 -3.23
C GLU A 253 -8.41 3.72 -4.61
N SER A 254 -8.25 2.43 -4.92
CA SER A 254 -8.78 1.85 -6.16
C SER A 254 -10.31 1.97 -6.23
N GLN A 255 -11.02 1.73 -5.13
CA GLN A 255 -12.47 1.83 -5.06
C GLN A 255 -12.94 3.28 -5.23
N LYS A 256 -12.27 4.24 -4.58
CA LYS A 256 -12.53 5.67 -4.76
C LYS A 256 -12.34 6.08 -6.22
N SER A 257 -11.23 5.68 -6.87
CA SER A 257 -10.97 6.01 -8.27
C SER A 257 -12.08 5.47 -9.18
N SER A 258 -12.42 4.19 -9.05
CA SER A 258 -13.46 3.56 -9.86
C SER A 258 -14.85 4.18 -9.64
N ARG A 259 -15.16 4.53 -8.39
CA ARG A 259 -16.40 5.25 -8.05
C ARG A 259 -16.42 6.62 -8.74
N ASN A 260 -15.35 7.40 -8.62
CA ASN A 260 -15.25 8.72 -9.23
C ASN A 260 -15.34 8.65 -10.77
N GLU A 261 -14.64 7.72 -11.42
CA GLU A 261 -14.69 7.51 -12.88
C GLU A 261 -16.11 7.17 -13.37
N THR A 262 -16.83 6.33 -12.62
CA THR A 262 -18.21 5.94 -12.93
C THR A 262 -19.15 7.15 -12.89
N PHE A 263 -19.02 7.97 -11.85
CA PHE A 263 -19.81 9.19 -11.74
C PHE A 263 -19.43 10.24 -12.77
N GLU A 264 -18.14 10.46 -13.01
CA GLU A 264 -17.66 11.43 -13.98
C GLU A 264 -18.26 11.14 -15.37
N SER A 265 -18.32 9.87 -15.77
CA SER A 265 -18.98 9.46 -17.01
C SER A 265 -20.47 9.82 -17.06
N LEU A 266 -21.20 9.60 -15.94
CA LEU A 266 -22.62 9.96 -15.83
C LEU A 266 -22.82 11.49 -15.85
N ALA A 267 -21.98 12.20 -15.10
CA ALA A 267 -22.03 13.63 -14.94
C ALA A 267 -21.68 14.37 -16.24
N ILE A 268 -20.65 13.93 -16.98
CA ILE A 268 -20.33 14.44 -18.32
C ILE A 268 -21.50 14.25 -19.28
N SER A 269 -22.18 13.10 -19.24
CA SER A 269 -23.35 12.86 -20.07
C SER A 269 -24.49 13.83 -19.76
N LYS A 270 -24.76 14.10 -18.47
CA LYS A 270 -25.78 15.07 -18.03
C LYS A 270 -25.40 16.51 -18.43
N ALA A 271 -24.16 16.92 -18.19
CA ALA A 271 -23.68 18.24 -18.54
C ALA A 271 -23.73 18.50 -20.05
N THR A 272 -23.35 17.50 -20.87
CA THR A 272 -23.43 17.59 -22.34
C THR A 272 -24.87 17.71 -22.82
N PHE A 273 -25.82 17.04 -22.17
CA PHE A 273 -27.24 17.17 -22.49
C PHE A 273 -27.75 18.60 -22.22
N VAL A 274 -27.35 19.20 -21.09
CA VAL A 274 -27.68 20.61 -20.78
C VAL A 274 -27.05 21.57 -21.79
N LEU A 275 -25.77 21.38 -22.13
CA LEU A 275 -25.10 22.16 -23.18
C LEU A 275 -25.87 22.08 -24.51
N GLN A 276 -26.30 20.88 -24.91
CA GLN A 276 -27.05 20.71 -26.15
C GLN A 276 -28.37 21.50 -26.13
N ALA A 277 -29.08 21.50 -25.00
CA ALA A 277 -30.31 22.27 -24.86
C ALA A 277 -30.08 23.80 -24.98
N PHE A 278 -28.98 24.34 -24.42
CA PHE A 278 -28.58 25.74 -24.63
C PHE A 278 -28.29 26.04 -26.11
N ARG A 279 -27.60 25.12 -26.79
CA ARG A 279 -27.27 25.26 -28.22
C ARG A 279 -28.51 25.20 -29.11
N ASP A 280 -29.45 24.32 -28.78
CA ASP A 280 -30.71 24.18 -29.51
C ASP A 280 -31.56 25.45 -29.37
N MET A 281 -31.64 26.02 -28.16
CA MET A 281 -32.32 27.30 -27.90
C MET A 281 -31.73 28.44 -28.73
N ARG A 282 -30.40 28.54 -28.79
CA ARG A 282 -29.73 29.56 -29.61
C ARG A 282 -29.98 29.36 -31.11
N ALA A 283 -29.65 28.18 -31.63
CA ALA A 283 -29.53 27.95 -33.07
C ALA A 283 -30.87 27.63 -33.76
N TYR A 284 -31.82 27.00 -33.07
CA TYR A 284 -33.09 26.61 -33.67
C TYR A 284 -34.25 27.50 -33.26
N GLU A 285 -34.24 28.08 -32.07
CA GLU A 285 -35.38 28.84 -31.56
C GLU A 285 -35.16 30.35 -31.76
N LEU A 286 -34.08 30.92 -31.20
CA LEU A 286 -33.77 32.36 -31.31
C LEU A 286 -33.42 32.80 -32.73
N GLU A 287 -32.49 32.10 -33.39
CA GLU A 287 -32.04 32.46 -34.74
C GLU A 287 -33.16 32.33 -35.76
N SER A 288 -33.95 31.26 -35.69
CA SER A 288 -35.11 31.07 -36.58
C SER A 288 -36.20 32.12 -36.36
N LEU A 289 -36.42 32.56 -35.11
CA LEU A 289 -37.36 33.64 -34.82
C LEU A 289 -36.85 34.97 -35.39
N SER A 290 -35.54 35.24 -35.34
CA SER A 290 -34.97 36.46 -35.93
C SER A 290 -35.17 36.47 -37.44
N LEU A 291 -34.87 35.35 -38.10
CA LEU A 291 -35.05 35.19 -39.53
C LEU A 291 -36.49 35.44 -39.99
N LEU A 292 -37.50 35.12 -39.16
CA LEU A 292 -38.90 35.44 -39.45
C LEU A 292 -39.13 36.95 -39.62
N PHE A 293 -38.57 37.76 -38.71
CA PHE A 293 -38.69 39.22 -38.74
C PHE A 293 -37.76 39.90 -39.75
N GLU A 294 -36.62 39.29 -40.07
CA GLU A 294 -35.67 39.80 -41.06
C GLU A 294 -36.15 39.59 -42.50
N SER A 295 -36.80 38.44 -42.75
CA SER A 295 -37.26 38.06 -44.09
C SER A 295 -38.65 38.60 -44.45
N SER A 296 -39.42 39.05 -43.45
CA SER A 296 -40.80 39.54 -43.64
C SER A 296 -40.87 41.06 -43.60
N GLU A 297 -41.71 41.66 -44.46
CA GLU A 297 -41.93 43.11 -44.45
C GLU A 297 -42.64 43.56 -43.16
N SER A 298 -43.62 42.78 -42.72
CA SER A 298 -44.29 42.85 -41.43
C SER A 298 -44.68 41.44 -40.98
N VAL A 299 -44.64 41.18 -39.68
CA VAL A 299 -45.12 39.94 -39.06
C VAL A 299 -46.34 40.30 -38.24
N GLU A 300 -47.48 39.66 -38.48
CA GLU A 300 -48.69 39.85 -37.67
C GLU A 300 -48.64 38.98 -36.41
N ARG A 301 -49.39 39.36 -35.35
CA ARG A 301 -49.46 38.58 -34.10
C ARG A 301 -49.78 37.10 -34.32
N TYR A 302 -50.74 36.78 -35.19
CA TYR A 302 -51.12 35.39 -35.47
C TYR A 302 -49.98 34.58 -36.10
N GLU A 303 -49.14 35.19 -36.93
CA GLU A 303 -47.98 34.54 -37.54
C GLU A 303 -46.91 34.26 -36.50
N PHE A 304 -46.63 35.22 -35.61
CA PHE A 304 -45.73 35.04 -34.46
C PHE A 304 -46.22 33.91 -33.55
N GLU A 305 -47.49 33.94 -33.14
CA GLU A 305 -48.10 32.91 -32.29
C GLU A 305 -48.01 31.52 -32.95
N THR A 306 -48.31 31.41 -34.24
CA THR A 306 -48.21 30.16 -35.00
C THR A 306 -46.79 29.62 -35.05
N PHE A 307 -45.79 30.50 -35.16
CA PHE A 307 -44.38 30.12 -35.18
C PHE A 307 -43.88 29.65 -33.81
N VAL A 308 -44.26 30.35 -32.74
CA VAL A 308 -43.75 30.10 -31.39
C VAL A 308 -44.53 28.98 -30.67
N HIS A 309 -45.79 28.73 -31.01
CA HIS A 309 -46.62 27.71 -30.35
C HIS A 309 -45.99 26.30 -30.33
N PRO A 310 -45.39 25.78 -31.43
CA PRO A 310 -44.66 24.52 -31.40
C PRO A 310 -43.45 24.50 -30.44
N ILE A 311 -42.78 25.65 -30.28
CA ILE A 311 -41.62 25.80 -29.37
C ILE A 311 -42.10 25.72 -27.93
N ILE A 312 -43.13 26.49 -27.57
CA ILE A 312 -43.72 26.52 -26.21
C ILE A 312 -44.31 25.15 -25.84
N SER A 313 -44.96 24.47 -26.78
CA SER A 313 -45.61 23.17 -26.52
C SER A 313 -44.65 22.05 -26.06
N ARG A 314 -43.33 22.24 -26.19
CA ARG A 314 -42.29 21.29 -25.72
C ARG A 314 -41.91 21.48 -24.24
N GLY A 315 -42.49 22.47 -23.57
CA GLY A 315 -42.23 22.83 -22.18
C GLY A 315 -41.87 24.30 -22.09
N ASP A 316 -42.61 25.07 -21.27
CA ASP A 316 -42.54 26.53 -21.16
C ASP A 316 -41.21 27.05 -20.54
N MET A 317 -40.04 26.59 -20.97
CA MET A 317 -38.77 26.94 -20.33
C MET A 317 -38.36 28.39 -20.58
N THR A 318 -38.97 29.06 -21.56
CA THR A 318 -38.59 30.40 -22.01
C THR A 318 -39.83 31.18 -22.41
N ILE A 319 -39.82 32.49 -22.14
CA ILE A 319 -40.82 33.43 -22.67
C ILE A 319 -40.24 34.03 -23.94
N TRP A 320 -40.96 33.92 -25.04
CA TRP A 320 -40.52 34.42 -26.35
C TRP A 320 -41.18 35.74 -26.66
N GLY A 321 -40.48 36.65 -27.32
CA GLY A 321 -41.06 37.95 -27.67
C GLY A 321 -40.39 38.64 -28.84
N TRP A 322 -41.00 39.73 -29.26
CA TRP A 322 -40.47 40.65 -30.26
C TRP A 322 -40.53 42.08 -29.75
N VAL A 323 -39.43 42.80 -29.93
CA VAL A 323 -39.21 44.16 -29.44
C VAL A 323 -38.73 45.02 -30.61
N PRO A 324 -39.62 45.72 -31.33
CA PRO A 324 -39.21 46.60 -32.42
C PRO A 324 -38.45 47.82 -31.90
N ALA A 325 -37.54 48.35 -32.71
CA ALA A 325 -36.93 49.65 -32.48
C ALA A 325 -37.79 50.75 -33.12
N ILE A 326 -38.33 51.66 -32.31
CA ILE A 326 -39.28 52.69 -32.76
C ILE A 326 -38.69 54.07 -32.52
N THR A 327 -38.61 54.91 -33.56
CA THR A 327 -38.12 56.28 -33.40
C THR A 327 -39.18 57.18 -32.75
N SER A 328 -38.75 58.29 -32.16
CA SER A 328 -39.67 59.29 -31.60
C SER A 328 -40.69 59.83 -32.61
N ALA A 329 -40.33 59.90 -33.89
CA ALA A 329 -41.20 60.35 -34.97
C ALA A 329 -42.30 59.32 -35.31
N GLU A 330 -42.01 58.03 -35.16
CA GLU A 330 -42.92 56.93 -35.52
C GLU A 330 -43.85 56.51 -34.37
N ARG A 331 -43.53 56.88 -33.13
CA ARG A 331 -44.24 56.46 -31.91
C ARG A 331 -45.76 56.57 -31.99
N TYR A 332 -46.28 57.72 -32.45
CA TYR A 332 -47.73 57.95 -32.48
C TYR A 332 -48.45 57.05 -33.48
N GLU A 333 -47.89 56.91 -34.69
CA GLU A 333 -48.43 56.02 -35.72
C GLU A 333 -48.37 54.56 -35.28
N PHE A 334 -47.25 54.16 -34.66
CA PHE A 334 -47.05 52.82 -34.10
C PHE A 334 -48.08 52.49 -33.01
N GLU A 335 -48.23 53.34 -31.98
CA GLU A 335 -49.21 53.12 -30.89
C GLU A 335 -50.64 52.99 -31.43
N SER A 336 -51.02 53.81 -32.42
CA SER A 336 -52.34 53.74 -33.06
C SER A 336 -52.55 52.46 -33.87
N LYS A 337 -51.53 52.01 -34.62
CA LYS A 337 -51.58 50.79 -35.42
C LYS A 337 -51.76 49.56 -34.52
N VAL A 338 -50.92 49.44 -33.49
CA VAL A 338 -50.95 48.30 -32.56
C VAL A 338 -52.22 48.28 -31.72
N SER A 339 -52.73 49.43 -31.28
CA SER A 339 -54.02 49.51 -30.58
C SER A 339 -55.18 48.96 -31.41
N THR A 340 -55.14 49.19 -32.73
CA THR A 340 -56.14 48.66 -33.66
C THR A 340 -56.03 47.13 -33.80
N GLU A 341 -54.81 46.60 -33.92
CA GLU A 341 -54.53 45.16 -33.99
C GLU A 341 -54.98 44.42 -32.71
N LEU A 342 -54.69 45.00 -31.54
CA LEU A 342 -55.04 44.40 -30.23
C LEU A 342 -56.51 44.58 -29.83
N SER A 343 -57.30 45.35 -30.59
CA SER A 343 -58.67 45.74 -30.19
C SER A 343 -58.73 46.33 -28.77
N GLY A 344 -57.72 47.14 -28.39
CA GLY A 344 -57.54 47.71 -27.05
C GLY A 344 -56.54 48.88 -27.05
N SER A 345 -56.38 49.58 -25.92
CA SER A 345 -55.40 50.67 -25.82
C SER A 345 -53.99 50.12 -25.64
N PHE A 346 -53.08 50.46 -26.55
CA PHE A 346 -51.65 50.21 -26.43
C PHE A 346 -50.90 51.53 -26.31
N GLU A 347 -50.04 51.65 -25.32
CA GLU A 347 -49.14 52.79 -25.17
C GLU A 347 -47.73 52.31 -24.79
N ILE A 348 -46.71 53.02 -25.24
CA ILE A 348 -45.34 52.77 -24.79
C ILE A 348 -45.16 53.37 -23.39
N TRP A 349 -44.79 52.52 -22.44
CA TRP A 349 -44.78 52.83 -21.02
C TRP A 349 -43.49 52.41 -20.31
N GLU A 350 -43.23 53.00 -19.15
CA GLU A 350 -42.11 52.68 -18.26
C GLU A 350 -42.57 52.66 -16.80
N THR A 351 -41.73 52.15 -15.89
CA THR A 351 -41.98 52.24 -14.45
C THR A 351 -41.40 53.54 -13.88
N ASP A 352 -42.17 54.23 -13.03
CA ASP A 352 -41.63 55.32 -12.22
C ASP A 352 -40.74 54.79 -11.08
N GLY A 353 -40.10 55.67 -10.31
CA GLY A 353 -39.25 55.28 -9.18
C GLY A 353 -39.98 54.56 -8.03
N GLN A 354 -41.30 54.34 -8.13
CA GLN A 354 -42.12 53.56 -7.21
C GLN A 354 -42.71 52.28 -7.87
N GLY A 355 -42.25 51.92 -9.07
CA GLY A 355 -42.69 50.74 -9.81
C GLY A 355 -44.06 50.88 -10.46
N LYS A 356 -44.60 52.10 -10.57
CA LYS A 356 -45.92 52.35 -11.16
C LYS A 356 -45.83 52.57 -12.66
N HIS A 357 -46.78 52.01 -13.39
CA HIS A 357 -46.98 52.22 -14.82
C HIS A 357 -47.20 53.71 -15.15
N VAL A 358 -46.30 54.27 -15.97
CA VAL A 358 -46.38 55.64 -16.50
C VAL A 358 -46.01 55.66 -17.98
N ARG A 359 -46.54 56.62 -18.74
CA ARG A 359 -46.18 56.79 -20.15
C ARG A 359 -44.68 57.08 -20.29
N ALA A 360 -44.01 56.39 -21.21
CA ALA A 360 -42.57 56.52 -21.39
C ALA A 360 -42.17 57.96 -21.78
N GLY A 361 -41.13 58.49 -21.12
CA GLY A 361 -40.56 59.81 -21.40
C GLY A 361 -40.05 59.99 -22.84
N GLU A 362 -39.63 61.21 -23.20
CA GLU A 362 -39.06 61.48 -24.54
C GLU A 362 -37.67 60.82 -24.69
N ARG A 363 -37.52 59.99 -25.73
CA ARG A 363 -36.28 59.30 -26.13
C ARG A 363 -36.18 59.29 -27.65
N ASP A 364 -34.96 59.20 -28.18
CA ASP A 364 -34.75 59.10 -29.62
C ASP A 364 -35.25 57.77 -30.20
N LEU A 365 -35.05 56.68 -29.43
CA LEU A 365 -35.48 55.32 -29.74
C LEU A 365 -36.20 54.71 -28.54
N TYR A 366 -37.24 53.94 -28.85
CA TYR A 366 -38.04 53.16 -27.92
C TYR A 366 -37.96 51.68 -28.28
N TYR A 367 -38.00 50.82 -27.25
CA TYR A 367 -37.94 49.37 -27.39
C TYR A 367 -39.14 48.72 -26.70
N PRO A 368 -40.39 48.97 -27.18
CA PRO A 368 -41.58 48.42 -26.56
C PRO A 368 -41.71 46.91 -26.81
N ILE A 369 -42.08 46.13 -25.81
CA ILE A 369 -42.48 44.73 -26.02
C ILE A 369 -43.77 44.69 -26.85
N LEU A 370 -43.70 44.18 -28.09
CA LEU A 370 -44.84 44.10 -29.00
C LEU A 370 -45.51 42.72 -28.96
N TYR A 371 -44.72 41.66 -29.04
CA TYR A 371 -45.20 40.27 -28.94
C TYR A 371 -44.55 39.57 -27.76
N LEU A 372 -45.31 38.70 -27.10
CA LEU A 372 -44.86 37.93 -25.96
C LEU A 372 -45.69 36.64 -25.81
N GLU A 373 -45.06 35.49 -25.75
CA GLU A 373 -45.71 34.19 -25.56
C GLU A 373 -44.94 33.31 -24.54
N PRO A 374 -45.62 32.58 -23.63
CA PRO A 374 -47.09 32.51 -23.47
C PRO A 374 -47.69 33.78 -22.84
N LEU A 375 -48.80 34.26 -23.41
CA LEU A 375 -49.43 35.54 -23.06
C LEU A 375 -50.36 35.50 -21.84
N GLU A 376 -50.84 34.33 -21.40
CA GLU A 376 -52.01 34.13 -20.51
C GLU A 376 -51.99 34.95 -19.19
N ASP A 377 -50.82 35.25 -18.63
CA ASP A 377 -50.67 36.05 -17.38
C ASP A 377 -49.87 37.35 -17.56
N LYS A 378 -49.56 37.75 -18.80
CA LYS A 378 -48.48 38.73 -19.08
C LYS A 378 -48.85 39.87 -20.02
N ARG A 379 -50.14 40.08 -20.31
CA ARG A 379 -50.60 41.20 -21.14
C ARG A 379 -50.17 42.56 -20.63
N GLU A 380 -49.99 42.71 -19.32
CA GLU A 380 -49.52 43.96 -18.70
C GLU A 380 -48.12 44.38 -19.17
N LEU A 381 -47.31 43.45 -19.68
CA LEU A 381 -45.95 43.72 -20.16
C LEU A 381 -45.90 44.31 -21.57
N LEU A 382 -46.99 44.21 -22.33
CA LEU A 382 -47.03 44.76 -23.68
C LEU A 382 -46.88 46.29 -23.60
N GLY A 383 -46.01 46.84 -24.45
CA GLY A 383 -45.69 48.27 -24.47
C GLY A 383 -44.62 48.70 -23.47
N PHE A 384 -44.12 47.81 -22.61
CA PHE A 384 -43.01 48.13 -21.71
C PHE A 384 -41.75 48.46 -22.52
N ASP A 385 -41.21 49.65 -22.31
CA ASP A 385 -40.00 50.12 -22.99
C ASP A 385 -38.75 49.52 -22.32
N LEU A 386 -38.13 48.53 -22.95
CA LEU A 386 -36.87 47.96 -22.46
C LEU A 386 -35.74 48.98 -22.38
N GLY A 387 -35.81 50.11 -23.09
CA GLY A 387 -34.84 51.19 -22.99
C GLY A 387 -34.93 51.99 -21.68
N SER A 388 -36.00 51.86 -20.91
CA SER A 388 -36.20 52.61 -19.67
C SER A 388 -35.51 52.00 -18.44
N ASN A 389 -35.28 50.69 -18.45
CA ASN A 389 -34.64 49.96 -17.35
C ASN A 389 -33.12 49.85 -17.57
N ALA A 390 -32.34 50.11 -16.53
CA ALA A 390 -30.88 50.17 -16.63
C ALA A 390 -30.22 48.83 -17.05
N ILE A 391 -30.76 47.70 -16.58
CA ILE A 391 -30.23 46.36 -16.89
C ILE A 391 -30.48 46.04 -18.35
N THR A 392 -31.73 46.19 -18.81
CA THR A 392 -32.11 45.88 -20.19
C THR A 392 -31.50 46.86 -21.18
N LYS A 393 -31.33 48.14 -20.80
CA LYS A 393 -30.62 49.13 -21.61
C LYS A 393 -29.17 48.73 -21.87
N ALA A 394 -28.44 48.26 -20.85
CA ALA A 394 -27.06 47.81 -21.03
C ALA A 394 -26.97 46.62 -22.01
N VAL A 395 -27.90 45.67 -21.92
CA VAL A 395 -27.99 44.52 -22.85
C VAL A 395 -28.29 44.97 -24.29
N ILE A 396 -29.20 45.95 -24.46
CA ILE A 396 -29.52 46.55 -25.76
C ILE A 396 -28.28 47.21 -26.37
N GLU A 397 -27.58 48.04 -25.60
CA GLU A 397 -26.38 48.75 -26.05
C GLU A 397 -25.31 47.75 -26.51
N GLU A 398 -25.02 46.72 -25.70
CA GLU A 398 -24.04 45.70 -26.06
C GLU A 398 -24.49 44.86 -27.27
N ALA A 399 -25.75 44.45 -27.35
CA ALA A 399 -26.27 43.67 -28.48
C ALA A 399 -26.18 44.45 -29.80
N VAL A 400 -26.50 45.76 -29.78
CA VAL A 400 -26.42 46.61 -30.98
C VAL A 400 -24.98 46.90 -31.37
N GLU A 401 -24.11 47.17 -30.40
CA GLU A 401 -22.69 47.45 -30.64
C GLU A 401 -21.96 46.23 -31.20
N THR A 402 -22.23 45.05 -30.65
CA THR A 402 -21.53 43.82 -31.02
C THR A 402 -22.18 43.07 -32.18
N GLY A 403 -23.47 43.31 -32.45
CA GLY A 403 -24.26 42.56 -33.43
C GLY A 403 -24.55 41.11 -33.03
N TYR A 404 -24.28 40.74 -31.77
CA TYR A 404 -24.44 39.38 -31.28
C TYR A 404 -25.54 39.26 -30.23
N MET A 405 -26.05 38.04 -30.04
CA MET A 405 -26.95 37.72 -28.93
C MET A 405 -26.31 38.04 -27.59
N THR A 406 -27.05 38.72 -26.70
CA THR A 406 -26.55 39.17 -25.40
C THR A 406 -27.54 38.83 -24.30
N ALA A 407 -27.02 38.27 -23.20
CA ALA A 407 -27.77 37.94 -22.00
C ALA A 407 -27.56 38.98 -20.89
N SER A 408 -28.62 39.26 -20.13
CA SER A 408 -28.57 40.06 -18.91
C SER A 408 -27.94 39.29 -17.74
N ASP A 409 -27.57 40.02 -16.69
CA ASP A 409 -27.44 39.42 -15.36
C ASP A 409 -28.82 38.91 -14.87
N PRO A 410 -28.87 38.03 -13.85
CA PRO A 410 -30.11 37.42 -13.42
C PRO A 410 -31.06 38.49 -12.90
N THR A 411 -32.17 38.67 -13.61
CA THR A 411 -33.17 39.71 -13.35
C THR A 411 -34.52 39.06 -13.14
N THR A 412 -35.39 39.71 -12.37
CA THR A 412 -36.80 39.41 -12.45
C THR A 412 -37.31 39.98 -13.77
N PRO A 413 -38.16 39.24 -14.50
CA PRO A 413 -38.52 39.60 -15.86
C PRO A 413 -39.04 41.04 -15.89
N PHE A 414 -39.93 41.42 -14.95
CA PHE A 414 -40.52 42.76 -14.82
C PHE A 414 -41.02 42.91 -13.37
N GLU A 415 -40.98 44.10 -12.77
CA GLU A 415 -41.09 44.35 -11.31
C GLU A 415 -42.43 43.96 -10.61
N SER A 416 -43.39 43.30 -11.27
CA SER A 416 -44.62 42.78 -10.66
C SER A 416 -44.61 41.25 -10.51
N THR A 417 -44.62 40.81 -9.25
CA THR A 417 -45.17 39.51 -8.80
C THR A 417 -44.60 38.22 -9.39
N SER A 418 -43.35 37.87 -9.04
CA SER A 418 -42.94 36.50 -8.64
C SER A 418 -41.44 36.49 -8.31
N GLU A 419 -41.01 35.73 -7.31
CA GLU A 419 -39.60 35.58 -6.88
C GLU A 419 -38.68 34.90 -7.92
N VAL A 420 -39.15 34.65 -9.15
CA VAL A 420 -38.43 33.86 -10.14
C VAL A 420 -37.44 34.74 -10.91
N LYS A 421 -36.18 34.70 -10.50
CA LYS A 421 -35.06 35.27 -11.26
C LYS A 421 -34.81 34.45 -12.53
N GLY A 422 -34.65 35.13 -13.65
CA GLY A 422 -34.30 34.53 -14.94
C GLY A 422 -33.26 35.36 -15.68
N VAL A 423 -33.00 35.00 -16.93
CA VAL A 423 -32.00 35.69 -17.76
C VAL A 423 -32.70 36.18 -19.03
N LEU A 424 -32.65 37.48 -19.28
CA LEU A 424 -33.13 38.07 -20.52
C LEU A 424 -32.06 37.91 -21.59
N ILE A 425 -32.43 37.39 -22.74
CA ILE A 425 -31.57 37.23 -23.91
C ILE A 425 -32.19 38.05 -25.04
N LEU A 426 -31.41 38.95 -25.61
CA LEU A 426 -31.79 39.73 -26.79
C LEU A 426 -30.91 39.32 -27.96
N ASN A 427 -31.55 39.03 -29.08
CA ASN A 427 -30.88 38.80 -30.35
C ASN A 427 -31.23 39.95 -31.32
N PRO A 428 -30.24 40.77 -31.74
CA PRO A 428 -30.49 41.89 -32.63
C PRO A 428 -30.88 41.41 -34.03
N SER A 429 -31.86 42.07 -34.63
CA SER A 429 -32.40 41.74 -35.94
C SER A 429 -32.23 42.92 -36.90
N TYR A 430 -31.76 42.65 -38.12
CA TYR A 430 -31.42 43.65 -39.13
C TYR A 430 -32.21 43.41 -40.43
N LYS A 431 -32.79 44.45 -41.02
CA LYS A 431 -33.65 44.33 -42.21
C LYS A 431 -32.86 44.45 -43.53
N GLY A 432 -32.91 43.37 -44.32
CA GLY A 432 -32.63 43.37 -45.77
C GLY A 432 -31.24 43.89 -46.18
N ILE A 433 -31.14 44.37 -47.43
CA ILE A 433 -29.88 44.81 -48.08
C ILE A 433 -29.27 46.07 -47.41
N SER A 434 -30.08 46.83 -46.67
CA SER A 434 -29.65 48.06 -45.97
C SER A 434 -28.96 47.81 -44.62
N ASP A 435 -28.99 46.58 -44.11
CA ASP A 435 -28.45 46.21 -42.79
C ASP A 435 -28.93 47.13 -41.66
N ALA A 436 -30.16 47.64 -41.81
CA ALA A 436 -30.74 48.60 -40.89
C ALA A 436 -31.31 47.86 -39.69
N PHE A 437 -30.83 48.21 -38.50
CA PHE A 437 -31.30 47.63 -37.24
C PHE A 437 -32.82 47.81 -37.08
N HIS A 438 -33.53 46.72 -36.84
CA HIS A 438 -35.00 46.67 -36.86
C HIS A 438 -35.63 46.43 -35.47
N GLY A 439 -34.91 45.78 -34.58
CA GLY A 439 -35.40 45.41 -33.25
C GLY A 439 -34.70 44.17 -32.71
N PHE A 440 -35.33 43.52 -31.74
CA PHE A 440 -34.81 42.32 -31.11
C PHE A 440 -35.86 41.22 -31.05
N THR A 441 -35.42 39.99 -31.32
CA THR A 441 -36.11 38.83 -30.76
C THR A 441 -35.67 38.64 -29.31
N LEU A 442 -36.66 38.42 -28.45
CA LEU A 442 -36.50 38.32 -27.02
C LEU A 442 -36.74 36.88 -26.56
N ALA A 443 -35.85 36.39 -25.70
CA ALA A 443 -36.06 35.17 -24.93
C ALA A 443 -35.79 35.46 -23.45
N PHE A 444 -36.75 35.14 -22.58
CA PHE A 444 -36.55 35.17 -21.13
C PHE A 444 -36.38 33.75 -20.62
N PHE A 445 -35.14 33.33 -20.39
CA PHE A 445 -34.78 32.02 -19.91
C PHE A 445 -35.19 31.85 -18.44
N ARG A 446 -35.93 30.78 -18.13
CA ARG A 446 -36.39 30.42 -16.78
C ARG A 446 -35.64 29.20 -16.27
N PRO A 447 -34.56 29.37 -15.48
CA PRO A 447 -33.69 28.27 -15.07
C PRO A 447 -34.43 27.16 -14.32
N GLU A 448 -35.37 27.49 -13.42
CA GLU A 448 -36.10 26.48 -12.64
C GLU A 448 -36.99 25.57 -13.50
N VAL A 449 -37.67 26.15 -14.50
CA VAL A 449 -38.52 25.38 -15.42
C VAL A 449 -37.66 24.52 -16.32
N PHE A 450 -36.54 25.08 -16.78
CA PHE A 450 -35.53 24.34 -17.54
C PHE A 450 -35.02 23.13 -16.75
N MET A 451 -34.62 23.28 -15.48
CA MET A 451 -34.13 22.17 -14.67
C MET A 451 -35.17 21.06 -14.50
N LYS A 452 -36.44 21.41 -14.25
CA LYS A 452 -37.54 20.42 -14.15
C LYS A 452 -37.74 19.66 -15.46
N LEU A 453 -37.65 20.33 -16.60
CA LEU A 453 -37.75 19.64 -17.88
C LEU A 453 -36.56 18.72 -18.12
N ILE A 454 -35.34 19.20 -17.86
CA ILE A 454 -34.12 18.38 -17.98
C ILE A 454 -34.24 17.14 -17.10
N GLU A 455 -34.72 17.24 -15.87
CA GLU A 455 -34.97 16.10 -14.98
C GLU A 455 -35.98 15.11 -15.58
N SER A 456 -37.05 15.61 -16.20
CA SER A 456 -38.08 14.77 -16.82
C SER A 456 -37.60 14.04 -18.08
N ILE A 457 -36.76 14.68 -18.90
CA ILE A 457 -36.30 14.13 -20.19
C ILE A 457 -35.06 13.26 -20.01
N SER A 458 -34.17 13.62 -19.09
CA SER A 458 -32.83 13.01 -18.97
C SER A 458 -32.84 11.61 -18.34
N MET A 459 -34.00 10.95 -18.19
CA MET A 459 -34.23 9.81 -17.29
C MET A 459 -33.84 10.19 -15.86
N ASN A 460 -34.84 10.34 -14.99
CA ASN A 460 -34.62 10.56 -13.56
C ASN A 460 -33.90 9.33 -12.98
N ASP A 461 -32.57 9.36 -12.98
CA ASP A 461 -31.74 8.30 -12.43
C ASP A 461 -31.70 8.39 -10.90
N GLY A 462 -32.05 9.54 -10.32
CA GLY A 462 -31.90 9.84 -8.90
C GLY A 462 -30.45 9.83 -8.44
N MET A 463 -29.47 9.72 -9.35
CA MET A 463 -28.03 9.49 -9.07
C MET A 463 -27.21 10.78 -9.15
N THR A 464 -27.70 11.77 -9.89
CA THR A 464 -27.01 13.05 -10.07
C THR A 464 -27.91 14.20 -9.71
N VAL A 465 -27.32 15.26 -9.20
CA VAL A 465 -27.96 16.55 -9.04
C VAL A 465 -27.21 17.55 -9.91
N VAL A 466 -27.95 18.32 -10.70
CA VAL A 466 -27.40 19.30 -11.63
C VAL A 466 -27.79 20.70 -11.15
N GLY A 467 -26.80 21.58 -11.00
CA GLY A 467 -26.98 22.99 -10.72
C GLY A 467 -26.50 23.86 -11.88
N ILE A 468 -27.18 24.99 -12.12
CA ILE A 468 -26.80 26.01 -13.09
C ILE A 468 -26.47 27.30 -12.36
N TYR A 469 -25.36 27.92 -12.74
CA TYR A 469 -24.90 29.21 -12.24
C TYR A 469 -24.54 30.12 -13.42
N LEU A 470 -24.61 31.43 -13.22
CA LEU A 470 -24.08 32.43 -14.13
C LEU A 470 -22.87 33.11 -13.49
N LEU A 471 -21.77 33.26 -14.20
CA LEU A 471 -20.66 34.09 -13.71
C LEU A 471 -21.00 35.57 -13.90
N ASP A 472 -20.93 36.35 -12.81
CA ASP A 472 -21.01 37.80 -12.88
C ASP A 472 -19.72 38.41 -13.48
N ASP A 473 -19.70 39.73 -13.69
CA ASP A 473 -18.57 40.41 -14.31
C ASP A 473 -17.25 40.30 -13.49
N GLU A 474 -17.35 40.09 -12.17
CA GLU A 474 -16.19 39.82 -11.32
C GLU A 474 -15.70 38.36 -11.44
N GLY A 475 -16.48 37.47 -12.06
CA GLY A 475 -16.23 36.04 -12.17
C GLY A 475 -16.78 35.25 -10.99
N ARG A 476 -17.75 35.78 -10.25
CA ARG A 476 -18.39 35.11 -9.11
C ARG A 476 -19.61 34.32 -9.60
N PRO A 477 -19.77 33.06 -9.18
CA PRO A 477 -20.93 32.26 -9.58
C PRO A 477 -22.19 32.71 -8.85
N VAL A 478 -23.21 33.08 -9.61
CA VAL A 478 -24.56 33.41 -9.16
C VAL A 478 -25.46 32.21 -9.44
N PHE A 479 -26.04 31.63 -8.39
CA PHE A 479 -26.93 30.48 -8.52
C PHE A 479 -28.21 30.85 -9.30
N LEU A 480 -28.59 29.98 -10.24
CA LEU A 480 -29.81 30.12 -11.03
C LEU A 480 -30.87 29.09 -10.64
N ALA A 481 -30.55 27.79 -10.72
CA ALA A 481 -31.48 26.70 -10.39
C ALA A 481 -30.76 25.37 -10.20
N SER A 482 -31.44 24.38 -9.62
CA SER A 482 -30.95 23.01 -9.41
C SER A 482 -32.07 21.97 -9.61
N THR A 483 -31.71 20.72 -9.91
CA THR A 483 -32.63 19.55 -9.85
C THR A 483 -32.81 18.99 -8.44
N ALA A 484 -32.14 19.55 -7.43
CA ALA A 484 -32.26 19.11 -6.04
C ALA A 484 -33.71 19.22 -5.53
N SER A 485 -34.21 18.18 -4.86
CA SER A 485 -35.48 18.25 -4.13
C SER A 485 -35.30 19.01 -2.81
N GLU A 486 -36.37 19.47 -2.15
CA GLU A 486 -36.30 20.12 -0.82
C GLU A 486 -35.55 19.29 0.26
N HIS A 487 -35.34 17.98 0.04
CA HIS A 487 -34.56 17.12 0.94
C HIS A 487 -33.04 17.19 0.72
N ASP A 488 -32.60 17.78 -0.39
CA ASP A 488 -31.20 17.98 -0.76
C ASP A 488 -30.76 19.43 -0.52
N GLU A 489 -31.16 20.04 0.61
CA GLU A 489 -30.75 21.40 1.03
C GLU A 489 -29.22 21.51 1.19
N ILE A 490 -28.50 21.59 0.07
CA ILE A 490 -27.14 22.09 -0.01
C ILE A 490 -27.26 23.60 -0.17
N TYR A 491 -27.65 24.25 0.93
CA TYR A 491 -27.82 25.70 1.01
C TYR A 491 -26.49 26.49 0.96
N ASN A 492 -25.39 25.91 0.47
CA ASN A 492 -24.07 26.57 0.44
C ASN A 492 -23.16 26.23 -0.78
N SER A 493 -23.74 25.77 -1.90
CA SER A 493 -22.97 25.43 -3.13
C SER A 493 -22.28 26.62 -3.81
N VAL A 494 -22.59 27.86 -3.41
CA VAL A 494 -21.91 29.08 -3.93
C VAL A 494 -20.55 29.31 -3.26
N SER A 495 -20.32 28.81 -2.04
CA SER A 495 -19.01 28.95 -1.37
C SER A 495 -17.98 27.89 -1.80
N GLU A 496 -18.47 26.77 -2.37
CA GLU A 496 -17.69 25.62 -2.83
C GLU A 496 -17.07 25.81 -4.23
N LEU A 497 -17.75 26.50 -5.16
CA LEU A 497 -17.15 26.83 -6.47
C LEU A 497 -15.88 27.71 -6.37
N ARG A 498 -15.71 28.46 -5.28
CA ARG A 498 -14.49 29.26 -5.03
C ARG A 498 -13.32 28.43 -4.49
N HIS A 499 -13.59 27.21 -4.01
CA HIS A 499 -12.60 26.30 -3.42
C HIS A 499 -12.73 24.92 -4.07
N TYR A 500 -12.66 24.86 -5.41
CA TYR A 500 -12.56 23.58 -6.12
C TYR A 500 -11.44 22.73 -5.51
N HIS A 501 -11.81 21.72 -4.74
CA HIS A 501 -10.87 20.73 -4.23
C HIS A 501 -10.84 19.56 -5.22
N SER A 502 -9.64 19.15 -5.64
CA SER A 502 -9.44 18.03 -6.57
C SER A 502 -10.04 16.70 -6.09
N ASP A 503 -10.40 16.61 -4.80
CA ASP A 503 -10.98 15.45 -4.13
C ASP A 503 -12.51 15.45 -4.06
N GLU A 504 -13.15 16.57 -4.39
CA GLU A 504 -14.61 16.61 -4.48
C GLU A 504 -15.08 15.91 -5.76
N MET A 505 -16.12 15.10 -5.60
CA MET A 505 -16.69 14.29 -6.65
C MET A 505 -17.69 15.14 -7.44
N ASN A 506 -17.21 16.07 -8.27
CA ASN A 506 -18.05 16.94 -9.08
C ASN A 506 -17.51 17.06 -10.51
N VAL A 507 -18.40 17.38 -11.45
CA VAL A 507 -18.05 17.78 -12.82
C VAL A 507 -18.56 19.17 -13.03
N VAL A 508 -17.67 20.06 -13.46
CA VAL A 508 -17.98 21.47 -13.72
C VAL A 508 -17.76 21.73 -15.20
N MET A 509 -18.81 22.17 -15.90
CA MET A 509 -18.79 22.45 -17.32
C MET A 509 -19.18 23.91 -17.56
N PRO A 510 -18.25 24.76 -18.05
CA PRO A 510 -18.62 26.08 -18.53
C PRO A 510 -19.42 25.98 -19.84
N ILE A 511 -20.21 27.01 -20.15
CA ILE A 511 -20.95 27.18 -21.40
C ILE A 511 -20.79 28.63 -21.83
N PHE A 512 -20.20 28.86 -23.00
CA PHE A 512 -19.94 30.20 -23.53
C PHE A 512 -21.03 30.61 -24.50
N GLU A 513 -22.10 31.21 -23.95
CA GLU A 513 -23.25 31.62 -24.74
C GLU A 513 -23.75 33.01 -24.32
N PHE A 514 -24.32 33.73 -25.29
CA PHE A 514 -24.98 35.02 -25.06
C PHE A 514 -24.09 36.09 -24.39
N GLY A 515 -22.77 36.05 -24.63
CA GLY A 515 -21.80 36.97 -24.01
C GLY A 515 -21.49 36.71 -22.54
N LYS A 516 -22.07 35.65 -21.94
CA LYS A 516 -21.87 35.29 -20.53
C LYS A 516 -21.24 33.89 -20.41
N VAL A 517 -20.88 33.50 -19.19
CA VAL A 517 -20.42 32.15 -18.85
C VAL A 517 -21.42 31.51 -17.91
N PHE A 518 -22.16 30.52 -18.41
CA PHE A 518 -22.98 29.66 -17.56
C PHE A 518 -22.12 28.50 -17.07
N MET A 519 -22.28 28.11 -15.80
CA MET A 519 -21.58 26.98 -15.21
C MET A 519 -22.59 25.90 -14.86
N ILE A 520 -22.41 24.71 -15.44
CA ILE A 520 -23.15 23.51 -15.06
C ILE A 520 -22.30 22.75 -14.06
N VAL A 521 -22.85 22.53 -12.87
CA VAL A 521 -22.20 21.76 -11.82
C VAL A 521 -23.02 20.51 -11.59
N VAL A 522 -22.41 19.35 -11.77
CA VAL A 522 -23.04 18.06 -11.51
C VAL A 522 -22.35 17.41 -10.32
N HIS A 523 -23.15 17.08 -9.29
CA HIS A 523 -22.68 16.41 -8.09
C HIS A 523 -23.44 15.08 -7.86
N PRO A 524 -22.86 14.12 -7.11
CA PRO A 524 -23.55 12.89 -6.76
C PRO A 524 -24.73 13.23 -5.86
N SER A 525 -25.84 12.51 -6.07
CA SER A 525 -26.95 12.52 -5.14
C SER A 525 -26.65 11.64 -3.92
N PHE A 526 -27.48 11.77 -2.89
CA PHE A 526 -27.45 10.84 -1.76
C PHE A 526 -27.65 9.37 -2.17
N ASP A 527 -28.52 9.10 -3.14
CA ASP A 527 -28.79 7.75 -3.63
C ASP A 527 -27.58 7.15 -4.36
N TYR A 528 -26.79 7.97 -5.06
CA TYR A 528 -25.52 7.53 -5.65
C TYR A 528 -24.55 7.02 -4.59
N GLU A 529 -24.36 7.79 -3.51
CA GLU A 529 -23.45 7.39 -2.42
C GLU A 529 -23.92 6.11 -1.73
N ARG A 530 -25.24 5.92 -1.62
CA ARG A 530 -25.84 4.72 -1.04
C ARG A 530 -25.64 3.48 -1.91
N LEU A 531 -25.70 3.63 -3.24
CA LEU A 531 -25.51 2.53 -4.20
C LEU A 531 -24.04 2.18 -4.42
N TYR A 532 -23.12 3.14 -4.26
CA TYR A 532 -21.67 2.95 -4.39
C TYR A 532 -20.90 3.22 -3.09
N PRO A 533 -21.14 2.47 -1.99
CA PRO A 533 -20.52 2.73 -0.70
C PRO A 533 -19.05 2.26 -0.66
N LEU A 534 -18.20 3.01 0.04
CA LEU A 534 -16.77 2.71 0.23
C LEU A 534 -16.53 1.61 1.29
N GLN A 535 -16.95 0.37 0.98
CA GLN A 535 -16.89 -0.75 1.92
C GLN A 535 -15.67 -1.66 1.76
N GLN A 536 -15.09 -1.75 0.56
CA GLN A 536 -14.07 -2.77 0.28
C GLN A 536 -12.78 -2.56 1.08
N GLY A 537 -12.40 -1.29 1.33
CA GLY A 537 -11.25 -0.94 2.15
C GLY A 537 -11.37 -1.45 3.59
N TRP A 538 -12.48 -1.18 4.27
CA TRP A 538 -12.68 -1.63 5.65
C TRP A 538 -12.86 -3.14 5.74
N MET A 539 -13.52 -3.77 4.76
CA MET A 539 -13.66 -5.23 4.71
C MET A 539 -12.29 -5.90 4.57
N THR A 540 -11.41 -5.36 3.72
CA THR A 540 -10.03 -5.82 3.56
C THR A 540 -9.25 -5.68 4.86
N LEU A 541 -9.42 -4.55 5.57
CA LEU A 541 -8.81 -4.34 6.89
C LEU A 541 -9.30 -5.36 7.92
N ALA A 542 -10.62 -5.62 7.98
CA ALA A 542 -11.21 -6.57 8.92
C ALA A 542 -10.74 -8.02 8.65
N ILE A 543 -10.80 -8.46 7.39
CA ILE A 543 -10.33 -9.79 6.98
C ILE A 543 -8.82 -9.94 7.24
N GLY A 544 -8.02 -8.94 6.84
CA GLY A 544 -6.59 -8.94 7.06
C GLY A 544 -6.18 -8.89 8.54
N ALA A 545 -6.95 -8.22 9.39
CA ALA A 545 -6.75 -8.24 10.85
C ALA A 545 -7.02 -9.63 11.44
N ILE A 546 -8.06 -10.33 10.97
CA ILE A 546 -8.34 -11.73 11.36
C ILE A 546 -7.20 -12.65 10.92
N ILE A 547 -6.72 -12.51 9.68
CA ILE A 547 -5.58 -13.30 9.16
C ILE A 547 -4.30 -12.99 9.96
N SER A 548 -4.05 -11.73 10.28
CA SER A 548 -2.91 -11.28 11.09
C SER A 548 -2.94 -11.88 12.50
N LEU A 549 -4.13 -11.89 13.13
CA LEU A 549 -4.33 -12.51 14.44
C LEU A 549 -4.12 -14.02 14.36
N PHE A 550 -4.69 -14.70 13.36
CA PHE A 550 -4.52 -16.13 13.15
C PHE A 550 -3.04 -16.50 12.97
N LEU A 551 -2.31 -15.79 12.11
CA LEU A 551 -0.88 -16.00 11.88
C LEU A 551 -0.07 -15.81 13.16
N THR A 552 -0.40 -14.79 13.95
CA THR A 552 0.24 -14.52 15.25
C THR A 552 0.02 -15.65 16.23
N VAL A 553 -1.20 -16.17 16.33
CA VAL A 553 -1.54 -17.32 17.20
C VAL A 553 -0.81 -18.59 16.75
N VAL A 554 -0.76 -18.86 15.44
CA VAL A 554 -0.04 -20.02 14.90
C VAL A 554 1.45 -19.95 15.20
N VAL A 555 2.12 -18.82 14.91
CA VAL A 555 3.54 -18.63 15.20
C VAL A 555 3.81 -18.72 16.71
N GLY A 556 2.96 -18.10 17.53
CA GLY A 556 3.03 -18.20 18.99
C GLY A 556 2.90 -19.64 19.50
N SER A 557 1.97 -20.42 18.92
CA SER A 557 1.74 -21.82 19.26
C SER A 557 2.92 -22.71 18.87
N LEU A 558 3.45 -22.55 17.65
CA LEU A 558 4.63 -23.29 17.17
C LEU A 558 5.86 -23.01 18.01
N ASN A 559 6.08 -21.74 18.38
CA ASN A 559 7.18 -21.35 19.26
C ASN A 559 7.02 -21.93 20.67
N ASN A 560 5.80 -21.92 21.22
CA ASN A 560 5.52 -22.51 22.52
C ASN A 560 5.71 -24.04 22.50
N ARG A 561 5.29 -24.72 21.43
CA ARG A 561 5.50 -26.16 21.24
C ARG A 561 7.00 -26.50 21.13
N SER A 562 7.74 -25.75 20.32
CA SER A 562 9.19 -25.93 20.17
C SER A 562 9.93 -25.75 21.50
N TYR A 563 9.54 -24.75 22.29
CA TYR A 563 10.11 -24.54 23.62
C TYR A 563 9.80 -25.68 24.60
N ARG A 564 8.57 -26.21 24.59
CA ARG A 564 8.19 -27.37 25.42
C ARG A 564 9.01 -28.61 25.07
N LEU A 565 9.14 -28.91 23.77
CA LEU A 565 9.93 -30.03 23.27
C LEU A 565 11.40 -29.91 23.67
N GLN A 566 12.01 -28.73 23.53
CA GLN A 566 13.39 -28.50 23.95
C GLN A 566 13.59 -28.75 25.45
N ARG A 567 12.63 -28.34 26.28
CA ARG A 567 12.68 -28.58 27.72
C ARG A 567 12.54 -30.06 28.06
N GLU A 568 11.64 -30.77 27.39
CA GLU A 568 11.44 -32.20 27.59
C GLU A 568 12.67 -33.01 27.17
N VAL A 569 13.26 -32.70 26.01
CA VAL A 569 14.51 -33.33 25.55
C VAL A 569 15.65 -33.08 26.54
N GLN A 570 15.80 -31.85 27.03
CA GLN A 570 16.82 -31.52 28.03
C GLN A 570 16.61 -32.34 29.31
N GLN A 571 15.38 -32.38 29.82
CA GLN A 571 15.06 -33.14 31.04
C GLN A 571 15.30 -34.64 30.86
N ARG A 572 14.89 -35.22 29.72
CA ARG A 572 15.15 -36.63 29.39
C ARG A 572 16.64 -36.94 29.29
N THR A 573 17.44 -36.00 28.78
CA THR A 573 18.89 -36.15 28.69
C THR A 573 19.52 -36.17 30.08
N GLU A 574 19.08 -35.27 30.96
CA GLU A 574 19.51 -35.23 32.36
C GLU A 574 19.09 -36.50 33.14
N ASP A 575 17.85 -36.96 32.96
CA ASP A 575 17.34 -38.19 33.56
C ASP A 575 18.10 -39.42 33.08
N LEU A 576 18.42 -39.49 31.78
CA LEU A 576 19.21 -40.58 31.18
C LEU A 576 20.62 -40.60 31.75
N GLN A 577 21.27 -39.44 31.83
CA GLN A 577 22.62 -39.33 32.38
C GLN A 577 22.66 -39.75 33.86
N THR A 578 21.68 -39.30 34.64
CA THR A 578 21.52 -39.72 36.05
C THR A 578 21.30 -41.22 36.18
N SER A 579 20.54 -41.83 35.26
CA SER A 579 20.27 -43.27 35.25
C SER A 579 21.52 -44.08 34.89
N LEU A 580 22.33 -43.62 33.93
CA LEU A 580 23.61 -44.24 33.57
C LEU A 580 24.62 -44.18 34.72
N ASP A 581 24.72 -43.04 35.40
CA ASP A 581 25.59 -42.88 36.57
C ASP A 581 25.17 -43.83 37.71
N LYS A 582 23.85 -43.97 37.93
CA LYS A 582 23.32 -44.90 38.93
C LYS A 582 23.62 -46.35 38.57
N LEU A 583 23.43 -46.75 37.31
CA LEU A 583 23.73 -48.10 36.84
C LEU A 583 25.20 -48.45 37.04
N THR A 584 26.10 -47.55 36.66
CA THR A 584 27.56 -47.73 36.83
C THR A 584 27.92 -47.95 38.29
N ARG A 585 27.41 -47.11 39.20
CA ARG A 585 27.65 -47.26 40.66
C ARG A 585 27.07 -48.57 41.23
N THR A 586 25.91 -48.99 40.76
CA THR A 586 25.31 -50.27 41.19
C THR A 586 26.15 -51.46 40.71
N MET A 587 26.62 -51.45 39.45
CA MET A 587 27.51 -52.50 38.93
C MET A 587 28.82 -52.60 39.74
N GLU A 588 29.51 -51.48 39.97
CA GLU A 588 30.73 -51.45 40.80
C GLU A 588 30.47 -51.97 42.23
N GLY A 589 29.33 -51.60 42.82
CA GLY A 589 28.90 -52.09 44.13
C GLY A 589 28.68 -53.61 44.15
N SER A 590 28.03 -54.16 43.13
CA SER A 590 27.80 -55.60 42.98
C SER A 590 29.10 -56.40 42.83
N VAL A 591 30.05 -55.93 42.01
CA VAL A 591 31.35 -56.62 41.85
C VAL A 591 32.13 -56.62 43.17
N ARG A 592 32.13 -55.50 43.90
CA ARG A 592 32.78 -55.42 45.21
C ARG A 592 32.14 -56.33 46.26
N ALA A 593 30.82 -56.53 46.20
CA ALA A 593 30.12 -57.46 47.07
C ALA A 593 30.51 -58.92 46.79
N LEU A 594 30.65 -59.31 45.50
CA LEU A 594 31.14 -60.64 45.11
C LEU A 594 32.57 -60.90 45.61
N ALA A 595 33.48 -59.95 45.45
CA ALA A 595 34.84 -60.04 46.01
C ALA A 595 34.80 -60.27 47.53
N SER A 596 34.01 -59.48 48.24
CA SER A 596 33.90 -59.57 49.71
C SER A 596 33.31 -60.92 50.17
N ALA A 597 32.42 -61.53 49.38
CA ALA A 597 31.86 -62.85 49.70
C ALA A 597 32.91 -63.97 49.59
N VAL A 598 33.89 -63.84 48.69
CA VAL A 598 34.99 -64.79 48.54
C VAL A 598 36.00 -64.66 49.67
N ASP A 599 36.35 -63.42 50.05
CA ASP A 599 37.18 -63.13 51.23
C ASP A 599 36.63 -63.77 52.53
N LEU A 600 35.29 -63.87 52.69
CA LEU A 600 34.69 -64.51 53.86
C LEU A 600 34.91 -66.03 53.91
N ARG A 601 35.12 -66.68 52.76
CA ARG A 601 35.28 -68.14 52.64
C ARG A 601 36.74 -68.58 52.68
N ASP A 602 37.67 -67.64 52.51
CA ASP A 602 39.10 -67.79 52.71
C ASP A 602 39.59 -66.80 53.80
N PRO A 603 39.36 -67.11 55.11
CA PRO A 603 39.59 -66.15 56.20
C PRO A 603 41.05 -65.67 56.31
N TYR A 604 41.99 -66.44 55.78
CA TYR A 604 43.42 -66.15 55.81
C TYR A 604 43.86 -65.17 54.71
N THR A 605 43.03 -64.96 53.69
CA THR A 605 43.23 -63.95 52.65
C THR A 605 42.40 -62.68 52.90
N SER A 606 41.88 -62.46 54.11
CA SER A 606 41.11 -61.25 54.42
C SER A 606 41.92 -59.98 54.12
N GLY A 607 41.44 -59.18 53.17
CA GLY A 607 42.13 -57.97 52.69
C GLY A 607 43.28 -58.21 51.70
N HIS A 608 43.58 -59.47 51.35
CA HIS A 608 44.57 -59.86 50.33
C HIS A 608 44.23 -59.23 48.99
N GLN A 609 43.00 -59.46 48.49
CA GLN A 609 42.57 -58.94 47.19
C GLN A 609 42.68 -57.42 47.13
N ARG A 610 42.43 -56.71 48.25
CA ARG A 610 42.59 -55.25 48.34
C ARG A 610 44.05 -54.81 48.26
N ARG A 611 44.95 -55.49 49.00
CA ARG A 611 46.40 -55.22 48.99
C ARG A 611 47.03 -55.53 47.63
N VAL A 612 46.67 -56.65 47.01
CA VAL A 612 47.05 -57.00 45.63
C VAL A 612 46.54 -55.94 44.65
N THR A 613 45.28 -55.51 44.78
CA THR A 613 44.72 -54.45 43.92
C THR A 613 45.46 -53.13 44.08
N ALA A 614 45.76 -52.71 45.31
CA ALA A 614 46.49 -51.48 45.60
C ALA A 614 47.90 -51.52 44.98
N LEU A 615 48.62 -52.63 45.20
CA LEU A 615 49.95 -52.83 44.65
C LEU A 615 49.95 -52.90 43.12
N ALA A 616 49.01 -53.64 42.51
CA ALA A 616 48.88 -53.74 41.07
C ALA A 616 48.58 -52.38 40.41
N VAL A 617 47.69 -51.59 41.02
CA VAL A 617 47.38 -50.22 40.55
C VAL A 617 48.62 -49.32 40.66
N ALA A 618 49.35 -49.36 41.78
CA ALA A 618 50.56 -48.57 41.95
C ALA A 618 51.63 -48.94 40.91
N ILE A 619 51.83 -50.24 40.63
CA ILE A 619 52.72 -50.72 39.57
C ILE A 619 52.28 -50.19 38.21
N ALA A 620 51.00 -50.27 37.87
CA ALA A 620 50.47 -49.77 36.61
C ALA A 620 50.62 -48.25 36.45
N GLU A 621 50.40 -47.48 37.52
CA GLU A 621 50.63 -46.04 37.56
C GLU A 621 52.11 -45.71 37.34
N ARG A 622 53.03 -46.46 37.97
CA ARG A 622 54.48 -46.32 37.75
C ARG A 622 54.88 -46.60 36.31
N MET A 623 54.25 -47.58 35.68
CA MET A 623 54.45 -47.92 34.27
C MET A 623 53.81 -46.92 33.30
N ASN A 624 53.18 -45.84 33.80
CA ASN A 624 52.45 -44.84 33.02
C ASN A 624 51.36 -45.45 32.11
N LEU A 625 50.66 -46.48 32.61
CA LEU A 625 49.50 -47.01 31.89
C LEU A 625 48.36 -45.98 31.90
N ASN A 626 47.53 -46.01 30.85
CA ASN A 626 46.40 -45.09 30.76
C ASN A 626 45.33 -45.42 31.83
N SER A 627 44.50 -44.42 32.18
CA SER A 627 43.50 -44.55 33.24
C SER A 627 42.44 -45.63 32.98
N GLU A 628 42.10 -45.90 31.72
CA GLU A 628 41.15 -46.96 31.36
C GLU A 628 41.72 -48.35 31.63
N THR A 629 42.97 -48.59 31.23
CA THR A 629 43.70 -49.83 31.53
C THR A 629 43.85 -50.04 33.04
N ILE A 630 44.16 -48.97 33.80
CA ILE A 630 44.24 -49.05 35.27
C ILE A 630 42.87 -49.38 35.89
N ASN A 631 41.76 -48.88 35.34
CA ASN A 631 40.41 -49.21 35.84
C ASN A 631 40.06 -50.67 35.59
N GLY A 632 40.33 -51.20 34.39
CA GLY A 632 40.16 -52.62 34.07
C GLY A 632 41.02 -53.52 34.96
N LEU A 633 42.30 -53.16 35.14
CA LEU A 633 43.22 -53.84 36.05
C LEU A 633 42.73 -53.81 37.51
N ARG A 634 42.28 -52.65 37.99
CA ARG A 634 41.76 -52.49 39.37
C ARG A 634 40.55 -53.39 39.61
N LEU A 635 39.64 -53.44 38.65
CA LEU A 635 38.46 -54.30 38.72
C LEU A 635 38.90 -55.77 38.74
N ALA A 636 39.71 -56.21 37.78
CA ALA A 636 40.18 -57.58 37.67
C ALA A 636 40.98 -58.03 38.91
N ALA A 637 41.90 -57.19 39.41
CA ALA A 637 42.68 -57.47 40.61
C ALA A 637 41.80 -57.61 41.86
N SER A 638 40.69 -56.87 41.95
CA SER A 638 39.78 -56.97 43.10
C SER A 638 39.00 -58.29 43.16
N VAL A 639 38.93 -59.01 42.04
CA VAL A 639 38.20 -60.29 41.92
C VAL A 639 39.06 -61.43 41.37
N HIS A 640 40.38 -61.30 41.25
CA HIS A 640 41.23 -62.30 40.59
C HIS A 640 41.09 -63.72 41.18
N ASP A 641 40.90 -63.77 42.49
CA ASP A 641 40.72 -65.00 43.27
C ASP A 641 39.27 -65.49 43.39
N VAL A 642 38.29 -64.83 42.75
CA VAL A 642 36.85 -65.12 42.93
C VAL A 642 36.47 -66.58 42.65
N GLY A 643 37.20 -67.24 41.75
CA GLY A 643 37.00 -68.64 41.41
C GLY A 643 37.33 -69.62 42.55
N LYS A 644 37.99 -69.17 43.63
CA LYS A 644 38.23 -69.97 44.84
C LYS A 644 36.92 -70.40 45.50
N ILE A 645 35.78 -69.79 45.15
CA ILE A 645 34.46 -70.27 45.54
C ILE A 645 34.19 -71.73 45.13
N GLN A 646 34.86 -72.27 44.12
CA GLN A 646 34.74 -73.68 43.74
C GLN A 646 35.67 -74.62 44.53
N VAL A 647 36.64 -74.07 45.26
CA VAL A 647 37.57 -74.85 46.07
C VAL A 647 36.95 -75.11 47.45
N PRO A 648 36.93 -76.36 47.96
CA PRO A 648 36.48 -76.68 49.30
C PRO A 648 37.19 -75.85 50.38
N ALA A 649 36.45 -75.35 51.37
CA ALA A 649 36.98 -74.46 52.39
C ALA A 649 38.06 -75.15 53.24
N GLU A 650 37.94 -76.46 53.42
CA GLU A 650 38.90 -77.31 54.13
C GLU A 650 40.25 -77.33 53.42
N ILE A 651 40.29 -77.19 52.09
CA ILE A 651 41.53 -77.13 51.31
C ILE A 651 42.16 -75.74 51.41
N LEU A 652 41.36 -74.68 51.30
CA LEU A 652 41.83 -73.28 51.41
C LEU A 652 42.40 -72.96 52.80
N SER A 653 41.77 -73.48 53.85
CA SER A 653 42.09 -73.17 55.26
C SER A 653 42.89 -74.26 55.99
N SER A 654 43.29 -75.33 55.31
CA SER A 654 44.07 -76.42 55.92
C SER A 654 45.33 -75.85 56.61
N PRO A 655 45.92 -76.49 57.65
CA PRO A 655 47.23 -76.13 58.24
C PRO A 655 48.34 -77.19 58.02
N ARG A 656 48.10 -78.22 57.17
CA ARG A 656 49.08 -79.24 56.71
C ARG A 656 49.40 -79.27 55.18
N ARG A 657 50.67 -79.48 54.79
CA ARG A 657 51.14 -79.71 53.38
C ARG A 657 50.00 -80.10 52.43
N LEU A 658 49.56 -79.26 51.48
CA LEU A 658 48.56 -79.70 50.50
C LEU A 658 49.13 -80.85 49.67
N SER A 659 48.32 -81.88 49.45
CA SER A 659 48.66 -82.97 48.54
C SER A 659 48.68 -82.46 47.09
N ALA A 660 49.34 -83.18 46.19
CA ALA A 660 49.37 -82.84 44.77
C ALA A 660 47.94 -82.69 44.20
N LEU A 661 47.02 -83.59 44.58
CA LEU A 661 45.62 -83.55 44.13
C LEU A 661 44.87 -82.31 44.67
N GLU A 662 45.08 -81.94 45.93
CA GLU A 662 44.46 -80.74 46.52
C GLU A 662 45.00 -79.45 45.91
N TYR A 663 46.28 -79.42 45.56
CA TYR A 663 46.90 -78.29 44.88
C TYR A 663 46.38 -78.15 43.43
N GLU A 664 46.17 -79.25 42.71
CA GLU A 664 45.49 -79.23 41.40
C GLU A 664 44.07 -78.65 41.50
N MET A 665 43.34 -78.90 42.60
CA MET A 665 42.04 -78.25 42.81
C MET A 665 42.14 -76.73 42.98
N ILE A 666 43.18 -76.24 43.66
CA ILE A 666 43.44 -74.80 43.76
C ILE A 666 43.73 -74.21 42.38
N LYS A 667 44.51 -74.88 41.53
CA LYS A 667 44.85 -74.39 40.18
C LYS A 667 43.64 -74.20 39.25
N MET A 668 42.48 -74.74 39.61
CA MET A 668 41.25 -74.54 38.84
C MET A 668 40.63 -73.14 39.03
N HIS A 669 40.99 -72.40 40.08
CA HIS A 669 40.31 -71.14 40.40
C HIS A 669 40.45 -70.01 39.36
N PRO A 670 41.56 -69.86 38.59
CA PRO A 670 41.60 -68.86 37.52
C PRO A 670 40.58 -69.17 36.43
N GLY A 671 40.41 -70.47 36.10
CA GLY A 671 39.40 -70.92 35.13
C GLY A 671 37.97 -70.79 35.64
N ALA A 672 37.73 -71.11 36.91
CA ALA A 672 36.44 -70.86 37.54
C ALA A 672 36.12 -69.35 37.61
N GLY A 673 37.13 -68.51 37.87
CA GLY A 673 37.01 -67.05 37.85
C GLY A 673 36.69 -66.52 36.45
N HIS A 674 37.39 -66.98 35.42
CA HIS A 674 37.09 -66.65 34.02
C HIS A 674 35.64 -66.99 33.67
N ALA A 675 35.18 -68.21 33.96
CA ALA A 675 33.83 -68.66 33.66
C ALA A 675 32.73 -67.82 34.35
N LEU A 676 33.01 -67.20 35.49
CA LEU A 676 32.08 -66.30 36.18
C LEU A 676 31.92 -64.93 35.49
N PHE A 677 32.95 -64.46 34.79
CA PHE A 677 32.97 -63.11 34.20
C PHE A 677 32.94 -63.12 32.66
N GLU A 678 33.14 -64.26 31.99
CA GLU A 678 33.12 -64.39 30.52
C GLU A 678 31.77 -63.96 29.90
N GLY A 679 30.66 -64.20 30.59
CA GLY A 679 29.32 -63.80 30.14
C GLY A 679 28.96 -62.33 30.39
N ILE A 680 29.85 -61.54 30.99
CA ILE A 680 29.60 -60.13 31.32
C ILE A 680 30.41 -59.25 30.37
N GLU A 681 29.72 -58.39 29.62
CA GLU A 681 30.37 -57.42 28.73
C GLU A 681 30.96 -56.26 29.54
N PHE A 682 32.24 -56.40 29.90
CA PHE A 682 33.03 -55.29 30.43
C PHE A 682 33.71 -54.51 29.29
N PRO A 683 33.95 -53.20 29.45
CA PRO A 683 34.77 -52.43 28.52
C PRO A 683 36.25 -52.84 28.54
N TRP A 684 36.67 -53.71 29.47
CA TRP A 684 38.04 -54.20 29.64
C TRP A 684 38.05 -55.75 29.65
N PRO A 685 39.17 -56.40 29.33
CA PRO A 685 39.26 -57.87 29.23
C PRO A 685 39.34 -58.56 30.62
N VAL A 686 38.44 -58.22 31.54
CA VAL A 686 38.47 -58.64 32.96
C VAL A 686 38.53 -60.16 33.11
N ALA A 687 37.71 -60.91 32.37
CA ALA A 687 37.71 -62.37 32.44
C ALA A 687 39.07 -62.96 32.04
N GLU A 688 39.68 -62.43 30.97
CA GLU A 688 40.98 -62.89 30.48
C GLU A 688 42.11 -62.55 31.48
N ILE A 689 42.05 -61.38 32.12
CA ILE A 689 43.01 -60.98 33.17
C ILE A 689 42.95 -61.96 34.34
N ILE A 690 41.74 -62.29 34.78
CA ILE A 690 41.51 -63.27 35.85
C ILE A 690 41.98 -64.66 35.41
N TYR A 691 41.82 -65.05 34.15
CA TYR A 691 42.22 -66.39 33.71
C TYR A 691 43.74 -66.58 33.72
N GLN A 692 44.48 -65.49 33.45
CA GLN A 692 45.92 -65.53 33.22
C GLN A 692 46.77 -65.12 34.44
N HIS A 693 46.19 -64.69 35.56
CA HIS A 693 46.97 -64.10 36.67
C HIS A 693 47.95 -65.06 37.38
N HIS A 694 47.90 -66.35 37.08
CA HIS A 694 48.86 -67.36 37.54
C HIS A 694 49.75 -67.94 36.43
N GLU A 695 49.67 -67.40 35.22
CA GLU A 695 50.60 -67.71 34.14
C GLU A 695 51.99 -67.14 34.44
N ARG A 696 53.03 -67.77 33.86
CA ARG A 696 54.44 -67.41 34.07
C ARG A 696 55.12 -67.26 32.73
N LEU A 697 56.06 -66.33 32.59
CA LEU A 697 56.66 -66.03 31.29
C LEU A 697 57.34 -67.23 30.61
N ASP A 698 57.86 -68.19 31.37
CA ASP A 698 58.51 -69.40 30.86
C ASP A 698 57.53 -70.56 30.54
N GLY A 699 56.21 -70.32 30.63
CA GLY A 699 55.19 -71.33 30.37
C GLY A 699 54.97 -72.31 31.53
N SER A 700 55.65 -72.14 32.67
CA SER A 700 55.46 -73.03 33.82
C SER A 700 54.19 -72.73 34.64
N GLY A 701 53.42 -71.72 34.24
CA GLY A 701 52.22 -71.25 34.91
C GLY A 701 50.99 -72.13 34.64
N TYR A 702 49.86 -71.70 35.17
CA TYR A 702 48.56 -72.36 34.98
C TYR A 702 47.47 -71.29 34.81
N PRO A 703 46.34 -71.62 34.17
CA PRO A 703 45.87 -72.95 33.76
C PRO A 703 46.21 -73.38 32.32
N ARG A 704 46.69 -72.49 31.45
CA ARG A 704 46.96 -72.78 30.03
C ARG A 704 48.44 -72.95 29.70
N GLY A 705 49.35 -72.54 30.59
CA GLY A 705 50.79 -72.63 30.34
C GLY A 705 51.24 -71.63 29.26
N LEU A 706 50.65 -70.44 29.27
CA LEU A 706 50.97 -69.36 28.33
C LEU A 706 52.39 -68.86 28.58
N SER A 707 53.05 -68.39 27.52
CA SER A 707 54.44 -67.92 27.59
C SER A 707 54.60 -66.50 27.05
N GLY A 708 55.58 -65.76 27.58
CA GLY A 708 55.97 -64.45 27.05
C GLY A 708 54.80 -63.51 26.74
N ASP A 709 54.66 -63.18 25.45
CA ASP A 709 53.68 -62.23 24.93
C ASP A 709 52.24 -62.72 24.82
N GLU A 710 51.99 -64.00 25.10
CA GLU A 710 50.64 -64.58 25.16
C GLU A 710 49.89 -64.16 26.43
N ILE A 711 50.62 -63.72 27.47
CA ILE A 711 50.07 -63.24 28.73
C ILE A 711 49.81 -61.73 28.62
N ILE A 712 48.60 -61.25 28.87
CA ILE A 712 48.28 -59.82 28.82
C ILE A 712 48.94 -59.08 29.99
N LEU A 713 49.32 -57.83 29.74
CA LEU A 713 50.14 -57.04 30.66
C LEU A 713 49.48 -56.90 32.04
N GLU A 714 48.17 -56.67 32.08
CA GLU A 714 47.39 -56.56 33.31
C GLU A 714 47.48 -57.82 34.17
N ALA A 715 47.46 -59.01 33.54
CA ALA A 715 47.65 -60.28 34.24
C ALA A 715 49.08 -60.45 34.76
N ARG A 716 50.09 -60.00 33.99
CA ARG A 716 51.51 -59.99 34.45
C ARG A 716 51.70 -59.10 35.69
N ILE A 717 51.01 -57.95 35.72
CA ILE A 717 51.03 -57.03 36.86
C ILE A 717 50.41 -57.69 38.10
N ILE A 718 49.22 -58.30 37.96
CA ILE A 718 48.57 -59.02 39.08
C ILE A 718 49.43 -60.19 39.53
N ALA A 719 50.03 -60.96 38.62
CA ALA A 719 50.86 -62.12 38.94
C ALA A 719 52.07 -61.76 39.82
N VAL A 720 52.65 -60.57 39.63
CA VAL A 720 53.72 -60.03 40.47
C VAL A 720 53.17 -59.51 41.79
N ALA A 721 52.10 -58.72 41.76
CA ALA A 721 51.49 -58.14 42.95
C ALA A 721 50.98 -59.21 43.93
N ASP A 722 50.33 -60.26 43.42
CA ASP A 722 49.84 -61.40 44.18
C ASP A 722 50.99 -62.17 44.85
N VAL A 723 52.07 -62.46 44.13
CA VAL A 723 53.22 -63.17 44.72
C VAL A 723 53.88 -62.36 45.85
N VAL A 724 54.06 -61.06 45.64
CA VAL A 724 54.65 -60.17 46.64
C VAL A 724 53.77 -60.13 47.89
N GLU A 725 52.47 -59.84 47.73
CA GLU A 725 51.52 -59.84 48.83
C GLU A 725 51.55 -61.20 49.56
N ALA A 726 51.45 -62.29 48.81
CA ALA A 726 51.42 -63.66 49.33
C ALA A 726 52.64 -64.04 50.17
N MET A 727 53.82 -63.55 49.80
CA MET A 727 55.09 -63.76 50.53
C MET A 727 55.22 -62.87 51.77
N THR A 728 54.64 -61.68 51.73
CA THR A 728 54.65 -60.71 52.84
C THR A 728 53.55 -60.93 53.87
N SER A 729 52.52 -61.74 53.54
CA SER A 729 51.40 -62.05 54.42
C SER A 729 51.54 -63.40 55.13
N HIS A 730 50.97 -63.51 56.34
CA HIS A 730 50.89 -64.77 57.07
C HIS A 730 49.91 -65.73 56.39
N ARG A 731 50.33 -66.99 56.17
CA ARG A 731 49.47 -68.08 55.68
C ARG A 731 49.44 -69.22 56.73
N PRO A 732 48.43 -70.12 56.75
CA PRO A 732 48.23 -71.13 57.82
C PRO A 732 49.44 -72.03 58.16
N TYR A 733 50.44 -72.07 57.29
CA TYR A 733 51.61 -72.95 57.30
C TYR A 733 52.95 -72.26 57.21
N ARG A 734 52.90 -70.96 56.88
CA ARG A 734 54.06 -70.21 56.46
C ARG A 734 53.94 -68.82 57.09
N PRO A 735 54.80 -68.47 58.05
CA PRO A 735 54.87 -67.09 58.52
C PRO A 735 55.29 -66.17 57.36
N ALA A 736 54.89 -64.90 57.43
CA ALA A 736 55.34 -63.88 56.50
C ALA A 736 56.88 -63.90 56.39
N GLN A 737 57.41 -63.97 55.17
CA GLN A 737 58.85 -64.01 54.93
C GLN A 737 59.48 -62.60 54.90
N GLY A 738 58.63 -61.57 54.94
CA GLY A 738 59.04 -60.16 54.88
C GLY A 738 59.21 -59.67 53.44
N LEU A 739 59.14 -58.35 53.27
CA LEU A 739 59.23 -57.67 51.98
C LEU A 739 60.58 -57.87 51.28
N GLU A 740 61.67 -57.90 52.04
CA GLU A 740 63.02 -58.13 51.48
C GLU A 740 63.13 -59.49 50.78
N GLU A 741 62.57 -60.55 51.37
CA GLU A 741 62.65 -61.89 50.80
C GLU A 741 61.72 -62.04 49.58
N ALA A 742 60.55 -61.40 49.62
CA ALA A 742 59.67 -61.30 48.47
C ALA A 742 60.37 -60.59 47.28
N LEU A 743 61.05 -59.47 47.53
CA LEU A 743 61.81 -58.75 46.50
C LEU A 743 62.98 -59.57 45.95
N LYS A 744 63.67 -60.36 46.79
CA LYS A 744 64.72 -61.27 46.30
C LYS A 744 64.16 -62.33 45.36
N GLU A 745 63.02 -62.93 45.69
CA GLU A 745 62.37 -63.93 44.84
C GLU A 745 61.93 -63.34 43.49
N ILE A 746 61.31 -62.15 43.52
CA ILE A 746 60.88 -61.45 42.31
C ILE A 746 62.09 -61.02 41.46
N LYS A 747 63.15 -60.46 42.07
CA LYS A 747 64.40 -60.08 41.37
C LYS A 747 65.09 -61.30 40.76
N LYS A 748 65.20 -62.40 41.50
CA LYS A 748 65.86 -63.64 41.06
C LYS A 748 65.16 -64.28 39.86
N ASN A 749 63.83 -64.21 39.82
CA ASN A 749 63.03 -64.82 38.76
C ASN A 749 62.55 -63.81 37.69
N SER A 750 63.05 -62.57 37.73
CA SER A 750 62.79 -61.55 36.70
C SER A 750 63.30 -62.00 35.33
N GLY A 751 62.48 -61.82 34.28
CA GLY A 751 62.80 -62.29 32.93
C GLY A 751 62.66 -63.79 32.71
N LYS A 752 62.33 -64.56 33.75
CA LYS A 752 62.04 -65.99 33.68
C LYS A 752 60.59 -66.30 34.04
N LEU A 753 60.16 -65.97 35.26
CA LEU A 753 58.78 -66.18 35.71
C LEU A 753 57.95 -64.90 35.60
N TYR A 754 58.59 -63.74 35.79
CA TYR A 754 57.95 -62.44 35.89
C TYR A 754 58.47 -61.47 34.84
N ASP A 755 57.61 -60.56 34.39
CA ASP A 755 57.95 -59.53 33.41
C ASP A 755 58.98 -58.54 33.95
N PRO A 756 60.15 -58.37 33.29
CA PRO A 756 61.18 -57.44 33.72
C PRO A 756 60.68 -56.00 33.92
N ALA A 757 59.76 -55.52 33.08
CA ALA A 757 59.26 -54.15 33.17
C ALA A 757 58.36 -53.97 34.41
N VAL A 758 57.50 -54.96 34.70
CA VAL A 758 56.64 -54.99 35.89
C VAL A 758 57.50 -55.09 37.15
N VAL A 759 58.53 -55.93 37.14
CA VAL A 759 59.47 -56.08 38.25
C VAL A 759 60.26 -54.80 38.50
N SER A 760 60.75 -54.12 37.46
CA SER A 760 61.45 -52.83 37.61
C SER A 760 60.54 -51.80 38.27
N ALA A 761 59.30 -51.66 37.78
CA ALA A 761 58.33 -50.72 38.34
C ALA A 761 58.00 -51.01 39.81
N LEU A 762 57.84 -52.30 40.19
CA LEU A 762 57.67 -52.69 41.59
C LEU A 762 58.88 -52.30 42.45
N ILE A 763 60.11 -52.58 41.98
CA ILE A 763 61.33 -52.31 42.76
C ILE A 763 61.47 -50.82 43.02
N GLU A 764 61.28 -49.99 42.00
CA GLU A 764 61.33 -48.53 42.13
C GLU A 764 60.28 -48.01 43.11
N LEU A 765 59.05 -48.54 43.06
CA LEU A 765 57.99 -48.17 44.02
C LEU A 765 58.38 -48.46 45.47
N ILE A 766 58.95 -49.64 45.73
CA ILE A 766 59.33 -50.05 47.09
C ILE A 766 60.57 -49.28 47.57
N GLU A 767 61.54 -48.99 46.69
CA GLU A 767 62.71 -48.17 47.02
C GLU A 767 62.34 -46.72 47.38
N GLU A 768 61.24 -46.21 46.84
CA GLU A 768 60.66 -44.91 47.19
C GLU A 768 59.78 -44.94 48.45
N GLY A 769 59.68 -46.09 49.13
CA GLY A 769 58.99 -46.22 50.41
C GLY A 769 57.49 -46.52 50.31
N TYR A 770 56.99 -47.00 49.16
CA TYR A 770 55.59 -47.42 49.03
C TYR A 770 55.25 -48.62 49.93
N THR A 771 54.11 -48.56 50.61
CA THR A 771 53.56 -49.62 51.47
C THR A 771 52.10 -49.87 51.12
N PHE A 772 51.67 -51.13 51.01
CA PHE A 772 50.34 -51.54 50.54
C PHE A 772 49.55 -52.36 51.56
#